data_AF-A0A849S4E6-F1
#
_entry.id   AF-A0A849S4E6-F1
#
_cell.length_a   1.000
_cell.length_b   1.000
_cell.length_c   1.000
_cell.angle_alpha   90.00
_cell.angle_beta   90.00
_cell.angle_gamma   90.00
#
_symmetry.space_group_name_H-M   'P 1'
#
loop_
_entity.id
_entity.type
_entity.pdbx_description
1 polymer ?
#
loop_
_entity_poly.entity_id
_entity_poly.type
_entity_poly.pdbx_seq_one_letter_code
_entity_poly.pdbx_strand_id
1 'polypeptide(L)'
;MDSVNRPSISFVRFLEAVHYPPALVEASIQYCAAELRKSSITLNGNQEIFVLPACVDPKQPIELLDTPVLPEHLARNPSNPWRVGDAIEQLATELKADCVLIDLRAGLSELSSPLLFDPRIERFIVSTIAPQSVNGAVLILEKMALLRSSLATDIDNLAAVPTVILSLLTQTLRDSQDYDAAIEKLLTAFPPFDEDDTAALDYFIDAGFSDNLMCIRDITQALALTKESPLFSRLKLLPSTKPPLKTGKKPKRMEEAKNSERSNDAKKLAELCERYIYAERGEGEKLLITDPLRNLAKHYQNSIPNTLSIGAKGAGKTFNFLQLCRAKTWEDFLKKLNTKPIDNTKTLIFPFLVSKNLGRQAEEAISSCRKNCFQQLGLELAFSDTEFSDRINNAGSVTQTDWATFWTTEILRTFNPTGQHLNDLNQLLADKNLRMVILIDGLEDQFPTPTDPIAQKALETLLRFPDRFKEIRESHLGLITFVRADYVRAVIQQNAGQFEDRYKAFALEWTAESFLRLAHWICAQTGLSWAKNDSESLSSHELLEKLEKLWGQKLGSVKSKEAFTARWVFAVLCDLNGRLQARDLVRFMFYAATESQSGRTAVWDDRVLFPAAIRSAVEKCSAAKVEEAILEIEVLNQWSDELKKNQVDRSVPFDAQEESMGLPPERLKALQDLGVIFEDRDKMTEKKRFYLPESYRSGLGFTLTSTGRSKVLAIIKRNLKLPF
;
A
#
# COMPACT_ATOMS: atom_id res chain seq x y z
N MET A 1 35.34 -24.38 -9.23
CA MET A 1 34.76 -25.65 -9.68
C MET A 1 35.57 -26.78 -9.08
N ASP A 2 34.92 -27.90 -8.79
CA ASP A 2 35.60 -29.09 -8.30
C ASP A 2 36.48 -29.70 -9.39
N SER A 3 37.55 -30.41 -9.00
CA SER A 3 38.54 -30.96 -9.94
C SER A 3 37.96 -31.93 -10.97
N VAL A 4 36.77 -32.49 -10.71
CA VAL A 4 36.08 -33.49 -11.53
C VAL A 4 35.35 -32.87 -12.72
N ASN A 5 34.80 -31.66 -12.59
CA ASN A 5 33.93 -31.03 -13.60
C ASN A 5 34.62 -29.87 -14.31
N ARG A 6 35.93 -29.97 -14.56
CA ARG A 6 36.69 -28.88 -15.18
C ARG A 6 36.39 -28.82 -16.69
N PRO A 7 35.85 -27.70 -17.21
CA PRO A 7 35.57 -27.54 -18.64
C PRO A 7 36.85 -27.50 -19.47
N SER A 8 36.82 -28.11 -20.65
CA SER A 8 37.91 -28.13 -21.64
C SER A 8 37.86 -26.97 -22.65
N ILE A 9 36.73 -26.26 -22.68
CA ILE A 9 36.47 -25.13 -23.57
C ILE A 9 36.17 -23.86 -22.77
N SER A 10 36.56 -22.71 -23.31
CA SER A 10 36.31 -21.38 -22.74
C SER A 10 35.50 -20.52 -23.70
N PHE A 11 34.92 -19.43 -23.17
CA PHE A 11 34.17 -18.45 -23.95
C PHE A 11 35.06 -17.80 -25.03
N VAL A 12 36.33 -17.52 -24.74
CA VAL A 12 37.29 -17.00 -25.73
C VAL A 12 37.45 -17.96 -26.90
N ARG A 13 37.71 -19.25 -26.62
CA ARG A 13 37.84 -20.29 -27.66
C ARG A 13 36.54 -20.50 -28.44
N PHE A 14 35.39 -20.40 -27.78
CA PHE A 14 34.09 -20.46 -28.43
C PHE A 14 33.88 -19.30 -29.41
N LEU A 15 34.18 -18.07 -28.99
CA LEU A 15 34.09 -16.91 -29.88
C LEU A 15 35.04 -17.05 -31.07
N GLU A 16 36.27 -17.49 -30.86
CA GLU A 16 37.22 -17.76 -31.94
C GLU A 16 36.65 -18.80 -32.94
N ALA A 17 36.16 -19.94 -32.44
CA ALA A 17 35.64 -21.02 -33.28
C ALA A 17 34.37 -20.65 -34.07
N VAL A 18 33.60 -19.65 -33.63
CA VAL A 18 32.41 -19.15 -34.33
C VAL A 18 32.76 -18.04 -35.33
N HIS A 19 33.81 -17.26 -35.07
CA HIS A 19 34.24 -16.16 -35.95
C HIS A 19 35.21 -16.62 -37.03
N TYR A 20 36.10 -17.55 -36.69
CA TYR A 20 37.06 -18.19 -37.60
C TYR A 20 36.88 -19.71 -37.53
N PRO A 21 35.73 -20.24 -37.99
CA PRO A 21 35.49 -21.67 -37.90
C PRO A 21 36.51 -22.43 -38.75
N PRO A 22 37.13 -23.50 -38.22
CA PRO A 22 37.98 -24.38 -39.01
C PRO A 22 37.19 -25.14 -40.10
N ALA A 23 35.86 -25.17 -39.99
CA ALA A 23 34.91 -25.76 -40.94
C ALA A 23 33.63 -24.90 -41.04
N LEU A 24 32.44 -25.51 -40.93
CA LEU A 24 31.15 -24.79 -40.82
C LEU A 24 30.91 -24.34 -39.37
N VAL A 25 30.23 -23.20 -39.19
CA VAL A 25 29.92 -22.64 -37.85
C VAL A 25 29.11 -23.62 -37.01
N GLU A 26 28.17 -24.35 -37.63
CA GLU A 26 27.36 -25.37 -36.97
C GLU A 26 28.21 -26.51 -36.39
N ALA A 27 29.26 -26.92 -37.11
CA ALA A 27 30.18 -27.96 -36.66
C ALA A 27 31.02 -27.49 -35.45
N SER A 28 31.45 -26.23 -35.45
CA SER A 28 32.12 -25.62 -34.30
C SER A 28 31.21 -25.62 -33.07
N ILE A 29 29.94 -25.23 -33.21
CA ILE A 29 28.97 -25.18 -32.12
C ILE A 29 28.69 -26.59 -31.56
N GLN A 30 28.50 -27.58 -32.43
CA GLN A 30 28.30 -28.98 -32.02
C GLN A 30 29.50 -29.53 -31.22
N TYR A 31 30.72 -29.22 -31.65
CA TYR A 31 31.93 -29.59 -30.91
C TYR A 31 31.94 -28.94 -29.52
N CYS A 32 31.67 -27.63 -29.44
CA CYS A 32 31.62 -26.90 -28.17
C CYS A 32 30.57 -27.48 -27.21
N ALA A 33 29.39 -27.81 -27.71
CA ALA A 33 28.34 -28.44 -26.93
C ALA A 33 28.74 -29.84 -26.44
N ALA A 34 29.38 -30.66 -27.29
CA ALA A 34 29.86 -31.99 -26.91
C ALA A 34 30.92 -31.91 -25.80
N GLU A 35 31.82 -30.94 -25.84
CA GLU A 35 32.80 -30.70 -24.78
C GLU A 35 32.14 -30.26 -23.47
N LEU A 36 31.19 -29.31 -23.52
CA LEU A 36 30.49 -28.83 -22.32
C LEU A 36 29.66 -29.94 -21.65
N ARG A 37 29.09 -30.87 -22.41
CA ARG A 37 28.37 -32.04 -21.85
C ARG A 37 29.27 -32.96 -21.03
N LYS A 38 30.59 -33.03 -21.33
CA LYS A 38 31.54 -33.87 -20.58
C LYS A 38 31.82 -33.33 -19.17
N SER A 39 31.66 -32.03 -18.96
CA SER A 39 31.93 -31.34 -17.70
C SER A 39 30.67 -30.78 -17.04
N SER A 40 29.49 -31.31 -17.36
CA SER A 40 28.23 -30.85 -16.78
C SER A 40 28.12 -31.20 -15.30
N ILE A 41 27.36 -30.41 -14.56
CA ILE A 41 27.12 -30.60 -13.13
C ILE A 41 25.66 -30.99 -12.94
N THR A 42 25.41 -32.22 -12.47
CA THR A 42 24.06 -32.69 -12.17
C THR A 42 23.61 -32.24 -10.77
N LEU A 43 22.45 -31.59 -10.69
CA LEU A 43 21.79 -31.19 -9.45
C LEU A 43 20.52 -32.01 -9.24
N ASN A 44 20.34 -32.56 -8.03
CA ASN A 44 19.12 -33.25 -7.59
C ASN A 44 18.58 -34.33 -8.56
N GLY A 45 19.46 -34.93 -9.38
CA GLY A 45 19.13 -36.03 -10.31
C GLY A 45 18.44 -35.63 -11.63
N ASN A 46 17.84 -34.44 -11.73
CA ASN A 46 17.02 -34.03 -12.88
C ASN A 46 17.38 -32.66 -13.48
N GLN A 47 18.37 -31.96 -12.94
CA GLN A 47 18.81 -30.65 -13.44
C GLN A 47 20.29 -30.73 -13.83
N GLU A 48 20.66 -30.15 -14.97
CA GLU A 48 22.04 -30.06 -15.43
C GLU A 48 22.47 -28.60 -15.54
N ILE A 49 23.67 -28.30 -15.05
CA ILE A 49 24.33 -27.02 -15.24
C ILE A 49 25.53 -27.21 -16.15
N PHE A 50 25.59 -26.42 -17.22
CA PHE A 50 26.75 -26.26 -18.07
C PHE A 50 27.44 -24.95 -17.72
N VAL A 51 28.76 -24.97 -17.54
CA VAL A 51 29.53 -23.76 -17.25
C VAL A 51 30.57 -23.54 -18.33
N LEU A 52 30.42 -22.44 -19.07
CA LEU A 52 31.38 -21.95 -20.05
C LEU A 52 32.24 -20.86 -19.39
N PRO A 53 33.47 -21.17 -18.94
CA PRO A 53 34.31 -20.20 -18.25
C PRO A 53 34.91 -19.18 -19.24
N ALA A 54 35.30 -18.01 -18.76
CA ALA A 54 36.01 -17.03 -19.60
C ALA A 54 37.34 -17.59 -20.16
N CYS A 55 38.08 -18.37 -19.36
CA CYS A 55 39.31 -19.07 -19.74
C CYS A 55 39.39 -20.45 -19.07
N VAL A 56 40.11 -21.40 -19.67
CA VAL A 56 40.23 -22.79 -19.16
C VAL A 56 41.17 -22.89 -17.95
N ASP A 57 42.25 -22.09 -17.93
CA ASP A 57 43.17 -22.01 -16.80
C ASP A 57 43.18 -20.62 -16.13
N PRO A 58 42.50 -20.48 -14.97
CA PRO A 58 42.48 -19.20 -14.27
C PRO A 58 43.83 -18.83 -13.62
N LYS A 59 44.78 -19.78 -13.46
CA LYS A 59 46.11 -19.50 -12.89
C LYS A 59 47.09 -18.97 -13.93
N GLN A 60 46.81 -19.18 -15.22
CA GLN A 60 47.60 -18.70 -16.34
C GLN A 60 46.66 -18.18 -17.44
N PRO A 61 46.12 -16.97 -17.29
CA PRO A 61 45.10 -16.42 -18.20
C PRO A 61 45.71 -15.91 -19.51
N ILE A 62 46.62 -16.67 -20.13
CA ILE A 62 47.24 -16.32 -21.42
C ILE A 62 46.17 -16.12 -22.49
N GLU A 63 45.09 -16.92 -22.45
CA GLU A 63 43.91 -16.77 -23.34
C GLU A 63 43.23 -15.40 -23.25
N LEU A 64 43.29 -14.73 -22.08
CA LEU A 64 42.72 -13.39 -21.90
C LEU A 64 43.70 -12.29 -22.32
N LEU A 65 45.00 -12.59 -22.43
CA LEU A 65 46.04 -11.64 -22.84
C LEU A 65 46.32 -11.72 -24.35
N ASP A 66 46.05 -12.87 -24.97
CA ASP A 66 46.25 -13.15 -26.39
C ASP A 66 44.93 -13.61 -27.02
N THR A 67 44.00 -12.66 -27.19
CA THR A 67 42.67 -12.93 -27.76
C THR A 67 42.70 -12.67 -29.28
N PRO A 68 42.56 -13.70 -30.13
CA PRO A 68 42.62 -13.53 -31.59
C PRO A 68 41.38 -12.83 -32.16
N VAL A 69 40.27 -12.79 -31.41
CA VAL A 69 39.05 -12.04 -31.76
C VAL A 69 39.08 -10.68 -31.10
N LEU A 70 39.43 -9.65 -31.88
CA LEU A 70 39.37 -8.26 -31.42
C LEU A 70 37.90 -7.82 -31.23
N PRO A 71 37.60 -6.96 -30.23
CA PRO A 71 36.23 -6.53 -30.00
C PRO A 71 35.57 -5.81 -31.18
N GLU A 72 36.35 -5.17 -32.03
CA GLU A 72 35.86 -4.54 -33.26
C GLU A 72 35.27 -5.54 -34.26
N HIS A 73 35.72 -6.79 -34.27
CA HIS A 73 35.15 -7.86 -35.10
C HIS A 73 33.76 -8.29 -34.62
N LEU A 74 33.44 -8.05 -33.35
CA LEU A 74 32.17 -8.41 -32.71
C LEU A 74 31.17 -7.26 -32.79
N ALA A 75 31.65 -6.01 -32.67
CA ALA A 75 30.79 -4.82 -32.63
C ALA A 75 30.51 -4.19 -34.02
N ARG A 76 31.39 -4.38 -35.02
CA ARG A 76 31.25 -3.75 -36.36
C ARG A 76 30.70 -4.70 -37.40
N ASN A 77 29.45 -5.16 -37.23
CA ASN A 77 28.72 -5.84 -38.30
C ASN A 77 27.39 -5.13 -38.59
N PRO A 78 27.33 -4.26 -39.63
CA PRO A 78 26.11 -3.52 -39.98
C PRO A 78 24.93 -4.41 -40.39
N SER A 79 25.21 -5.64 -40.84
CA SER A 79 24.18 -6.58 -41.32
C SER A 79 23.52 -7.38 -40.18
N ASN A 80 24.23 -7.63 -39.09
CA ASN A 80 23.69 -8.25 -37.88
C ASN A 80 24.46 -7.79 -36.63
N PRO A 81 23.94 -6.82 -35.86
CA PRO A 81 24.58 -6.33 -34.64
C PRO A 81 24.51 -7.31 -33.45
N TRP A 82 23.73 -8.40 -33.56
CA TRP A 82 23.44 -9.32 -32.45
C TRP A 82 24.10 -10.69 -32.55
N ARG A 83 25.10 -10.82 -33.43
CA ARG A 83 25.77 -12.09 -33.78
C ARG A 83 26.27 -12.90 -32.58
N VAL A 84 26.74 -12.24 -31.53
CA VAL A 84 27.21 -12.91 -30.30
C VAL A 84 26.05 -13.54 -29.53
N GLY A 85 24.92 -12.84 -29.44
CA GLY A 85 23.69 -13.37 -28.83
C GLY A 85 23.17 -14.59 -29.59
N ASP A 86 23.16 -14.52 -30.93
CA ASP A 86 22.72 -15.63 -31.79
C ASP A 86 23.59 -16.88 -31.61
N ALA A 87 24.92 -16.71 -31.52
CA ALA A 87 25.84 -17.82 -31.30
C ALA A 87 25.62 -18.51 -29.94
N ILE A 88 25.38 -17.73 -28.88
CA ILE A 88 25.08 -18.25 -27.55
C ILE A 88 23.72 -18.98 -27.54
N GLU A 89 22.71 -18.43 -28.22
CA GLU A 89 21.39 -19.06 -28.37
C GLU A 89 21.49 -20.41 -29.09
N GLN A 90 22.28 -20.49 -30.16
CA GLN A 90 22.50 -21.74 -30.89
C GLN A 90 23.23 -22.78 -30.04
N LEU A 91 24.26 -22.38 -29.29
CA LEU A 91 24.95 -23.27 -28.36
C LEU A 91 24.00 -23.80 -27.27
N ALA A 92 23.16 -22.93 -26.70
CA ALA A 92 22.18 -23.31 -25.70
C ALA A 92 21.12 -24.27 -26.25
N THR A 93 20.65 -24.02 -27.48
CA THR A 93 19.70 -24.88 -28.19
C THR A 93 20.28 -26.28 -28.41
N GLU A 94 21.54 -26.37 -28.84
CA GLU A 94 22.24 -27.64 -29.00
C GLU A 94 22.39 -28.36 -27.65
N LEU A 95 22.73 -27.65 -26.57
CA LEU A 95 22.79 -28.19 -25.21
C LEU A 95 21.42 -28.54 -24.62
N LYS A 96 20.30 -28.15 -25.27
CA LYS A 96 18.94 -28.24 -24.73
C LYS A 96 18.81 -27.53 -23.38
N ALA A 97 19.52 -26.42 -23.19
CA ALA A 97 19.45 -25.63 -21.98
C ALA A 97 18.17 -24.78 -21.95
N ASP A 98 17.45 -24.79 -20.83
CA ASP A 98 16.23 -23.99 -20.66
C ASP A 98 16.51 -22.49 -20.46
N CYS A 99 17.69 -22.16 -19.92
CA CYS A 99 18.09 -20.80 -19.56
C CYS A 99 19.61 -20.62 -19.71
N VAL A 100 20.02 -19.41 -20.09
CA VAL A 100 21.43 -19.00 -20.15
C VAL A 100 21.63 -17.80 -19.25
N LEU A 101 22.60 -17.88 -18.33
CA LEU A 101 23.01 -16.77 -17.47
C LEU A 101 24.39 -16.28 -17.93
N ILE A 102 24.49 -14.98 -18.20
CA ILE A 102 25.70 -14.35 -18.73
C ILE A 102 26.20 -13.32 -17.72
N ASP A 103 27.41 -13.50 -17.20
CA ASP A 103 28.11 -12.48 -16.41
C ASP A 103 28.89 -11.54 -17.33
N LEU A 104 28.45 -10.28 -17.41
CA LEU A 104 29.05 -9.25 -18.26
C LEU A 104 30.13 -8.40 -17.56
N ARG A 105 30.49 -8.73 -16.30
CA ARG A 105 31.43 -7.96 -15.47
C ARG A 105 31.01 -6.49 -15.37
N ALA A 106 31.90 -5.53 -15.65
CA ALA A 106 31.61 -4.10 -15.57
C ALA A 106 30.60 -3.60 -16.63
N GLY A 107 30.12 -4.48 -17.53
CA GLY A 107 29.01 -4.22 -18.45
C GLY A 107 29.35 -3.36 -19.68
N LEU A 108 30.05 -2.25 -19.51
CA LEU A 108 30.42 -1.32 -20.57
C LEU A 108 31.83 -1.58 -21.10
N SER A 109 32.00 -2.69 -21.82
CA SER A 109 33.21 -2.99 -22.62
C SER A 109 32.80 -3.24 -24.06
N GLU A 110 33.75 -3.24 -25.01
CA GLU A 110 33.41 -3.52 -26.41
C GLU A 110 32.85 -4.95 -26.61
N LEU A 111 33.20 -5.90 -25.72
CA LEU A 111 32.70 -7.28 -25.74
C LEU A 111 31.35 -7.45 -25.04
N SER A 112 31.14 -6.73 -23.93
CA SER A 112 29.92 -6.85 -23.11
C SER A 112 28.77 -6.01 -23.67
N SER A 113 29.06 -4.87 -24.31
CA SER A 113 28.03 -3.93 -24.79
C SER A 113 27.06 -4.52 -25.82
N PRO A 114 27.49 -5.31 -26.82
CA PRO A 114 26.57 -5.94 -27.78
C PRO A 114 25.51 -6.82 -27.10
N LEU A 115 25.90 -7.57 -26.06
CA LEU A 115 24.99 -8.40 -25.26
C LEU A 115 24.14 -7.54 -24.31
N LEU A 116 24.75 -6.54 -23.66
CA LEU A 116 24.06 -5.63 -22.76
C LEU A 116 22.98 -4.81 -23.48
N PHE A 117 23.10 -4.55 -24.78
CA PHE A 117 22.15 -3.74 -25.55
C PHE A 117 21.27 -4.53 -26.53
N ASP A 118 21.38 -5.87 -26.58
CA ASP A 118 20.46 -6.74 -27.34
C ASP A 118 19.05 -6.80 -26.73
N PRO A 119 18.02 -6.23 -27.36
CA PRO A 119 16.68 -6.12 -26.77
C PRO A 119 16.04 -7.48 -26.47
N ARG A 120 16.55 -8.59 -27.04
CA ARG A 120 16.04 -9.95 -26.82
C ARG A 120 16.49 -10.58 -25.51
N ILE A 121 17.53 -10.03 -24.87
CA ILE A 121 18.15 -10.54 -23.65
C ILE A 121 17.55 -9.86 -22.41
N GLU A 122 17.13 -10.64 -21.42
CA GLU A 122 16.70 -10.11 -20.12
C GLU A 122 17.90 -9.65 -19.28
N ARG A 123 17.77 -8.53 -18.57
CA ARG A 123 18.90 -7.85 -17.92
C ARG A 123 18.69 -7.67 -16.44
N PHE A 124 19.75 -7.96 -15.69
CA PHE A 124 19.85 -7.70 -14.26
C PHE A 124 21.03 -6.76 -14.02
N ILE A 125 20.75 -5.54 -13.56
CA ILE A 125 21.75 -4.54 -13.22
C ILE A 125 21.93 -4.57 -11.70
N VAL A 126 23.08 -5.06 -11.24
CA VAL A 126 23.38 -5.12 -9.80
C VAL A 126 24.22 -3.91 -9.41
N SER A 127 23.76 -3.13 -8.44
CA SER A 127 24.46 -1.97 -7.90
C SER A 127 24.44 -1.95 -6.38
N THR A 128 25.29 -1.12 -5.77
CA THR A 128 25.14 -0.65 -4.40
C THR A 128 24.58 0.77 -4.41
N ILE A 129 24.32 1.35 -3.24
CA ILE A 129 23.94 2.78 -3.14
C ILE A 129 25.15 3.74 -3.14
N ALA A 130 26.38 3.21 -3.27
CA ALA A 130 27.56 4.06 -3.36
C ALA A 130 27.50 4.96 -4.62
N PRO A 131 27.86 6.25 -4.53
CA PRO A 131 27.71 7.19 -5.64
C PRO A 131 28.33 6.72 -6.96
N GLN A 132 29.51 6.09 -6.90
CA GLN A 132 30.20 5.57 -8.08
C GLN A 132 29.41 4.42 -8.74
N SER A 133 28.90 3.47 -7.95
CA SER A 133 28.10 2.35 -8.45
C SER A 133 26.79 2.84 -9.06
N VAL A 134 26.10 3.77 -8.38
CA VAL A 134 24.85 4.37 -8.86
C VAL A 134 25.08 5.09 -10.17
N ASN A 135 26.12 5.93 -10.29
CA ASN A 135 26.41 6.66 -11.52
C ASN A 135 26.71 5.70 -12.70
N GLY A 136 27.40 4.58 -12.44
CA GLY A 136 27.63 3.55 -13.46
C GLY A 136 26.33 2.88 -13.92
N ALA A 137 25.45 2.54 -12.99
CA ALA A 137 24.14 1.97 -13.31
C ALA A 137 23.24 2.98 -14.05
N VAL A 138 23.24 4.25 -13.65
CA VAL A 138 22.54 5.36 -14.34
C VAL A 138 22.98 5.45 -15.79
N LEU A 139 24.29 5.41 -16.07
CA LEU A 139 24.80 5.49 -17.43
C LEU A 139 24.27 4.33 -18.30
N ILE A 140 24.25 3.10 -17.77
CA ILE A 140 23.71 1.93 -18.49
C ILE A 140 22.22 2.14 -18.77
N LEU A 141 21.47 2.54 -17.74
CA LEU A 141 20.03 2.79 -17.81
C LEU A 141 19.67 3.87 -18.84
N GLU A 142 20.38 4.99 -18.87
CA GLU A 142 20.15 6.07 -19.85
C GLU A 142 20.36 5.57 -21.29
N LYS A 143 21.43 4.80 -21.53
CA LYS A 143 21.68 4.21 -22.86
C LYS A 143 20.59 3.22 -23.26
N MET A 144 20.12 2.42 -22.32
CA MET A 144 18.98 1.53 -22.57
C MET A 144 17.68 2.29 -22.84
N ALA A 145 17.42 3.38 -22.12
CA ALA A 145 16.24 4.22 -22.33
C ALA A 145 16.25 4.85 -23.74
N LEU A 146 17.41 5.28 -24.22
CA LEU A 146 17.59 5.79 -25.59
C LEU A 146 17.38 4.71 -26.65
N LEU A 147 17.86 3.49 -26.43
CA LEU A 147 17.62 2.37 -27.36
C LEU A 147 16.13 2.01 -27.40
N ARG A 148 15.47 2.00 -26.23
CA ARG A 148 14.04 1.75 -26.10
C ARG A 148 13.19 2.73 -26.91
N SER A 149 13.53 4.02 -26.94
CA SER A 149 12.76 5.02 -27.72
C SER A 149 12.92 4.88 -29.24
N SER A 150 13.93 4.15 -29.70
CA SER A 150 14.20 3.92 -31.13
C SER A 150 13.53 2.66 -31.72
N LEU A 151 12.94 1.80 -30.88
CA LEU A 151 12.28 0.55 -31.28
C LEU A 151 10.75 0.77 -31.38
N ALA A 152 10.16 0.56 -32.56
CA ALA A 152 8.73 0.83 -32.83
C ALA A 152 7.79 -0.35 -32.44
N THR A 153 6.69 0.01 -31.74
CA THR A 153 5.42 -0.67 -31.36
C THR A 153 5.26 -2.20 -31.22
N ASP A 154 4.71 -2.54 -30.04
CA ASP A 154 3.52 -3.38 -29.73
C ASP A 154 3.59 -4.84 -29.29
N ILE A 155 4.66 -5.63 -29.47
CA ILE A 155 4.64 -7.02 -28.96
C ILE A 155 5.92 -7.44 -28.21
N ASP A 156 7.06 -6.79 -28.45
CA ASP A 156 8.36 -7.18 -27.88
C ASP A 156 8.93 -6.23 -26.80
N ASN A 157 8.21 -5.15 -26.46
CA ASN A 157 8.64 -4.14 -25.47
C ASN A 157 8.87 -4.68 -24.05
N LEU A 158 8.40 -5.89 -23.76
CA LEU A 158 8.53 -6.52 -22.45
C LEU A 158 9.95 -7.05 -22.18
N ALA A 159 10.79 -7.31 -23.18
CA ALA A 159 12.17 -7.72 -22.94
C ALA A 159 13.11 -6.53 -22.63
N ALA A 160 12.68 -5.30 -22.86
CA ALA A 160 13.54 -4.10 -22.87
C ALA A 160 13.72 -3.37 -21.52
N VAL A 161 12.90 -3.64 -20.49
CA VAL A 161 13.06 -3.00 -19.17
C VAL A 161 14.02 -3.82 -18.29
N PRO A 162 15.11 -3.25 -17.77
CA PRO A 162 16.04 -3.97 -16.91
C PRO A 162 15.49 -4.13 -15.49
N THR A 163 15.86 -5.23 -14.84
CA THR A 163 15.68 -5.42 -13.39
C THR A 163 16.91 -4.86 -12.68
N VAL A 164 16.72 -3.95 -11.72
CA VAL A 164 17.82 -3.32 -10.97
C VAL A 164 17.84 -3.87 -9.55
N ILE A 165 18.96 -4.43 -9.13
CA ILE A 165 19.14 -5.01 -7.80
C ILE A 165 20.08 -4.10 -7.01
N LEU A 166 19.55 -3.46 -5.96
CA LEU A 166 20.36 -2.75 -4.97
C LEU A 166 20.75 -3.72 -3.87
N SER A 167 22.04 -4.04 -3.83
CA SER A 167 22.62 -5.05 -2.95
C SER A 167 23.42 -4.45 -1.78
N LEU A 168 23.83 -5.31 -0.85
CA LEU A 168 24.61 -4.95 0.35
C LEU A 168 23.90 -3.95 1.27
N LEU A 169 22.57 -3.92 1.25
CA LEU A 169 21.77 -3.00 2.06
C LEU A 169 21.68 -3.51 3.50
N THR A 170 22.25 -2.75 4.43
CA THR A 170 21.95 -2.86 5.87
C THR A 170 20.74 -2.00 6.23
N GLN A 171 20.17 -2.19 7.42
CA GLN A 171 19.04 -1.34 7.87
C GLN A 171 19.46 0.14 7.93
N THR A 172 20.67 0.42 8.41
CA THR A 172 21.23 1.78 8.45
C THR A 172 21.33 2.42 7.06
N LEU A 173 21.72 1.66 6.04
CA LEU A 173 21.79 2.16 4.66
C LEU A 173 20.40 2.36 4.06
N ARG A 174 19.41 1.54 4.41
CA ARG A 174 18.01 1.71 3.93
C ARG A 174 17.37 2.97 4.49
N ASP A 175 17.73 3.34 5.71
CA ASP A 175 17.20 4.52 6.39
C ASP A 175 18.03 5.78 6.09
N SER A 176 19.08 5.69 5.26
CA SER A 176 19.96 6.82 4.92
C SER A 176 19.47 7.62 3.71
N GLN A 177 19.89 8.88 3.64
CA GLN A 177 19.57 9.78 2.52
C GLN A 177 20.21 9.31 1.19
N ASP A 178 21.34 8.62 1.27
CA ASP A 178 22.04 8.11 0.09
C ASP A 178 21.20 7.05 -0.65
N TYR A 179 20.38 6.30 0.07
CA TYR A 179 19.47 5.33 -0.54
C TYR A 179 18.39 6.02 -1.38
N ASP A 180 17.76 7.06 -0.85
CA ASP A 180 16.74 7.82 -1.59
C ASP A 180 17.34 8.52 -2.79
N ALA A 181 18.53 9.12 -2.64
CA ALA A 181 19.26 9.75 -3.74
C ALA A 181 19.64 8.73 -4.82
N ALA A 182 20.02 7.50 -4.44
CA ALA A 182 20.33 6.43 -5.37
C ALA A 182 19.09 6.00 -6.17
N ILE A 183 17.98 5.73 -5.50
CA ILE A 183 16.71 5.35 -6.15
C ILE A 183 16.22 6.46 -7.10
N GLU A 184 16.24 7.72 -6.64
CA GLU A 184 15.83 8.89 -7.45
C GLU A 184 16.64 8.99 -8.75
N LYS A 185 17.97 8.85 -8.66
CA LYS A 185 18.86 8.86 -9.84
C LYS A 185 18.56 7.72 -10.81
N LEU A 186 18.38 6.50 -10.30
CA LEU A 186 18.14 5.33 -11.14
C LEU A 186 16.77 5.38 -11.83
N LEU A 187 15.73 5.82 -11.11
CA LEU A 187 14.39 6.01 -11.69
C LEU A 187 14.39 7.10 -12.77
N THR A 188 15.16 8.16 -12.56
CA THR A 188 15.29 9.25 -13.54
C THR A 188 16.02 8.79 -14.80
N ALA A 189 17.04 7.93 -14.65
CA ALA A 189 17.80 7.37 -15.76
C ALA A 189 16.96 6.47 -16.70
N PHE A 190 15.94 5.78 -16.14
CA PHE A 190 15.06 4.90 -16.89
C PHE A 190 13.59 5.14 -16.50
N PRO A 191 12.93 6.16 -17.08
CA PRO A 191 11.57 6.51 -16.70
C PRO A 191 10.55 5.44 -17.14
N PRO A 192 9.45 5.26 -16.40
CA PRO A 192 8.37 4.35 -16.77
C PRO A 192 7.63 4.78 -18.04
N PHE A 193 6.85 3.87 -18.65
CA PHE A 193 6.13 4.13 -19.90
C PHE A 193 4.95 5.11 -19.73
N ASP A 194 4.21 5.01 -18.63
CA ASP A 194 3.03 5.86 -18.33
C ASP A 194 3.23 6.69 -17.06
N GLU A 195 2.48 7.80 -16.96
CA GLU A 195 2.56 8.74 -15.84
C GLU A 195 2.19 8.12 -14.49
N ASP A 196 1.29 7.16 -14.53
CA ASP A 196 0.78 6.43 -13.36
C ASP A 196 1.64 5.21 -13.02
N ASP A 197 2.61 4.82 -13.83
CA ASP A 197 3.17 3.47 -13.75
C ASP A 197 4.20 3.31 -12.60
N THR A 198 3.72 2.88 -11.43
CA THR A 198 4.58 2.49 -10.29
C THR A 198 5.36 1.20 -10.55
N ALA A 199 5.21 0.55 -11.71
CA ALA A 199 5.92 -0.70 -12.04
C ALA A 199 7.41 -0.57 -11.96
N ALA A 200 7.93 0.64 -12.20
CA ALA A 200 9.34 0.91 -12.02
C ALA A 200 9.82 0.36 -10.66
N LEU A 201 9.03 0.53 -9.58
CA LEU A 201 9.33 0.04 -8.24
C LEU A 201 9.36 -1.49 -8.10
N ASP A 202 8.69 -2.23 -8.98
CA ASP A 202 8.69 -3.70 -8.96
C ASP A 202 9.97 -4.27 -9.60
N TYR A 203 10.65 -3.50 -10.45
CA TYR A 203 11.95 -3.86 -11.03
C TYR A 203 13.14 -3.45 -10.16
N PHE A 204 12.94 -2.60 -9.15
CA PHE A 204 13.98 -2.23 -8.19
C PHE A 204 13.92 -3.13 -6.96
N ILE A 205 14.80 -4.11 -6.91
CA ILE A 205 14.87 -5.10 -5.84
C ILE A 205 15.89 -4.68 -4.80
N ASP A 206 15.46 -4.61 -3.54
CA ASP A 206 16.37 -4.32 -2.43
C ASP A 206 16.83 -5.63 -1.79
N ALA A 207 18.08 -5.99 -2.04
CA ALA A 207 18.72 -7.16 -1.45
C ALA A 207 19.50 -6.77 -0.19
N GLY A 208 19.12 -7.39 0.93
CA GLY A 208 19.84 -7.24 2.19
C GLY A 208 21.26 -7.81 2.12
N PHE A 209 22.15 -7.28 2.95
CA PHE A 209 23.48 -7.87 3.14
C PHE A 209 23.36 -9.29 3.73
N SER A 210 24.14 -10.23 3.20
CA SER A 210 24.17 -11.62 3.69
C SER A 210 25.60 -12.07 3.88
N ASP A 211 26.03 -12.10 5.13
CA ASP A 211 27.41 -12.42 5.54
C ASP A 211 27.84 -13.81 5.04
N ASN A 212 26.89 -14.75 5.00
CA ASN A 212 27.11 -16.12 4.58
C ASN A 212 27.54 -16.24 3.10
N LEU A 213 27.22 -15.25 2.26
CA LEU A 213 27.62 -15.24 0.85
C LEU A 213 29.03 -14.68 0.61
N MET A 214 29.73 -14.20 1.65
CA MET A 214 31.09 -13.65 1.49
C MET A 214 32.16 -14.73 1.24
N CYS A 215 31.92 -15.97 1.65
CA CYS A 215 32.86 -17.07 1.46
C CYS A 215 32.16 -18.26 0.80
N ILE A 216 32.43 -18.45 -0.49
CA ILE A 216 31.89 -19.54 -1.29
C ILE A 216 33.06 -20.41 -1.76
N ARG A 217 33.07 -21.67 -1.35
CA ARG A 217 34.10 -22.64 -1.74
C ARG A 217 33.83 -23.27 -3.10
N ASP A 218 32.59 -23.68 -3.32
CA ASP A 218 32.15 -24.40 -4.52
C ASP A 218 30.70 -24.05 -4.90
N ILE A 219 30.28 -24.44 -6.10
CA ILE A 219 28.96 -24.11 -6.64
C ILE A 219 27.82 -24.76 -5.85
N THR A 220 28.06 -25.93 -5.27
CA THR A 220 27.08 -26.66 -4.45
C THR A 220 26.81 -25.89 -3.16
N GLN A 221 27.86 -25.42 -2.49
CA GLN A 221 27.75 -24.55 -1.33
C GLN A 221 27.07 -23.22 -1.68
N ALA A 222 27.41 -22.61 -2.83
CA ALA A 222 26.80 -21.37 -3.29
C ALA A 222 25.27 -21.50 -3.42
N LEU A 223 24.82 -22.59 -4.05
CA LEU A 223 23.41 -22.87 -4.28
C LEU A 223 22.66 -23.15 -2.97
N ALA A 224 23.28 -23.84 -2.01
CA ALA A 224 22.70 -24.08 -0.70
C ALA A 224 22.50 -22.78 0.08
N LEU A 225 23.56 -21.97 0.20
CA LEU A 225 23.52 -20.70 0.95
C LEU A 225 22.60 -19.66 0.32
N THR A 226 22.50 -19.64 -1.01
CA THR A 226 21.64 -18.69 -1.71
C THR A 226 20.16 -18.99 -1.43
N LYS A 227 19.75 -20.26 -1.33
CA LYS A 227 18.35 -20.63 -1.01
C LYS A 227 17.87 -20.10 0.35
N GLU A 228 18.79 -19.92 1.29
CA GLU A 228 18.51 -19.39 2.63
C GLU A 228 18.62 -17.86 2.71
N SER A 229 19.09 -17.22 1.63
CA SER A 229 19.36 -15.78 1.63
C SER A 229 18.08 -14.94 1.50
N PRO A 230 18.05 -13.73 2.08
CA PRO A 230 16.97 -12.76 1.87
C PRO A 230 16.76 -12.42 0.38
N LEU A 231 17.85 -12.40 -0.40
CA LEU A 231 17.80 -12.18 -1.86
C LEU A 231 16.90 -13.22 -2.54
N PHE A 232 17.02 -14.50 -2.20
CA PHE A 232 16.23 -15.56 -2.82
C PHE A 232 14.74 -15.44 -2.51
N SER A 233 14.36 -15.05 -1.29
CA SER A 233 12.96 -14.77 -0.93
C SER A 233 12.38 -13.61 -1.74
N ARG A 234 13.16 -12.54 -1.98
CA ARG A 234 12.75 -11.38 -2.77
C ARG A 234 12.67 -11.69 -4.26
N LEU A 235 13.63 -12.46 -4.80
CA LEU A 235 13.62 -12.88 -6.21
C LEU A 235 12.46 -13.83 -6.54
N LYS A 236 11.96 -14.61 -5.58
CA LYS A 236 10.73 -15.42 -5.77
C LYS A 236 9.47 -14.58 -6.00
N LEU A 237 9.46 -13.35 -5.52
CA LEU A 237 8.35 -12.41 -5.73
C LEU A 237 8.41 -11.76 -7.12
N LEU A 238 9.52 -11.93 -7.85
CA LEU A 238 9.57 -11.48 -9.24
C LEU A 238 8.66 -12.36 -10.11
N PRO A 239 7.99 -11.77 -11.11
CA PRO A 239 7.23 -12.54 -12.08
C PRO A 239 8.14 -13.57 -12.77
N SER A 240 7.75 -14.84 -12.79
CA SER A 240 8.44 -15.87 -13.59
C SER A 240 8.33 -15.51 -15.07
N THR A 241 9.42 -15.06 -15.68
CA THR A 241 9.47 -14.73 -17.11
C THR A 241 9.59 -16.02 -17.95
N LYS A 242 8.42 -16.51 -18.42
CA LYS A 242 8.14 -17.52 -19.49
C LYS A 242 7.48 -18.84 -18.99
N PRO A 243 6.41 -19.34 -19.67
CA PRO A 243 6.55 -20.03 -20.97
C PRO A 243 5.44 -19.69 -22.02
N PRO A 244 5.33 -20.45 -23.14
CA PRO A 244 5.41 -19.99 -24.53
C PRO A 244 4.14 -19.27 -25.05
N LEU A 245 4.24 -18.64 -26.22
CA LEU A 245 3.11 -18.15 -27.01
C LEU A 245 2.13 -19.31 -27.30
N LYS A 246 1.04 -19.41 -26.55
CA LYS A 246 -0.17 -20.12 -26.98
C LYS A 246 -1.09 -19.11 -27.68
N THR A 247 -0.93 -18.98 -28.99
CA THR A 247 -1.89 -18.33 -29.89
C THR A 247 -3.09 -19.25 -30.10
N GLY A 248 -3.93 -19.39 -29.07
CA GLY A 248 -5.22 -20.07 -29.19
C GLY A 248 -6.34 -19.05 -29.27
N LYS A 249 -6.88 -18.78 -30.47
CA LYS A 249 -8.16 -18.04 -30.62
C LYS A 249 -9.25 -18.83 -29.90
N LYS A 250 -9.78 -18.28 -28.79
CA LYS A 250 -10.97 -18.84 -28.12
C LYS A 250 -12.21 -18.59 -29.00
N PRO A 251 -13.24 -19.47 -28.94
CA PRO A 251 -14.47 -19.31 -29.73
C PRO A 251 -15.36 -18.16 -29.20
N LYS A 252 -15.79 -17.27 -30.11
CA LYS A 252 -16.59 -16.05 -29.85
C LYS A 252 -17.82 -16.22 -28.95
N ARG A 253 -18.48 -17.39 -28.96
CA ARG A 253 -19.73 -17.63 -28.21
C ARG A 253 -19.54 -17.76 -26.70
N MET A 254 -18.33 -18.12 -26.23
CA MET A 254 -17.98 -18.11 -24.79
C MET A 254 -17.59 -16.73 -24.28
N GLU A 255 -17.12 -15.83 -25.15
CA GLU A 255 -16.69 -14.48 -24.77
C GLU A 255 -17.88 -13.57 -24.42
N GLU A 256 -18.99 -13.68 -25.15
CA GLU A 256 -20.21 -12.89 -24.90
C GLU A 256 -20.86 -13.23 -23.55
N ALA A 257 -20.93 -14.51 -23.18
CA ALA A 257 -21.51 -14.96 -21.91
C ALA A 257 -20.65 -14.58 -20.69
N LYS A 258 -19.32 -14.63 -20.83
CA LYS A 258 -18.40 -14.19 -19.76
C LYS A 258 -18.39 -12.68 -19.58
N ASN A 259 -18.51 -11.92 -20.67
CA ASN A 259 -18.58 -10.47 -20.60
C ASN A 259 -19.86 -9.98 -19.90
N SER A 260 -21.00 -10.66 -20.08
CA SER A 260 -22.23 -10.30 -19.38
C SER A 260 -22.18 -10.60 -17.89
N GLU A 261 -21.59 -11.73 -17.49
CA GLU A 261 -21.37 -12.09 -16.08
C GLU A 261 -20.43 -11.09 -15.39
N ARG A 262 -19.30 -10.75 -16.03
CA ARG A 262 -18.34 -9.76 -15.51
C ARG A 262 -18.94 -8.37 -15.37
N SER A 263 -19.69 -7.91 -16.37
CA SER A 263 -20.37 -6.61 -16.32
C SER A 263 -21.39 -6.57 -15.17
N ASN A 264 -22.10 -7.67 -14.94
CA ASN A 264 -23.01 -7.82 -13.79
C ASN A 264 -22.26 -7.81 -12.45
N ASP A 265 -21.10 -8.47 -12.37
CA ASP A 265 -20.26 -8.47 -11.18
C ASP A 265 -19.70 -7.06 -10.86
N ALA A 266 -19.25 -6.33 -11.88
CA ALA A 266 -18.84 -4.93 -11.74
C ALA A 266 -20.02 -4.04 -11.32
N LYS A 267 -21.24 -4.29 -11.84
CA LYS A 267 -22.44 -3.56 -11.43
C LYS A 267 -22.80 -3.79 -9.96
N LYS A 268 -22.84 -5.05 -9.51
CA LYS A 268 -23.07 -5.38 -8.09
C LYS A 268 -22.02 -4.74 -7.18
N LEU A 269 -20.77 -4.70 -7.63
CA LEU A 269 -19.68 -4.06 -6.90
C LEU A 269 -19.88 -2.55 -6.78
N ALA A 270 -20.25 -1.88 -7.88
CA ALA A 270 -20.55 -0.46 -7.86
C ALA A 270 -21.72 -0.15 -6.91
N GLU A 271 -22.84 -0.87 -7.02
CA GLU A 271 -24.03 -0.67 -6.15
C GLU A 271 -23.72 -0.91 -4.66
N LEU A 272 -22.86 -1.87 -4.32
CA LEU A 272 -22.45 -2.09 -2.94
C LEU A 272 -21.50 -0.98 -2.45
N CYS A 273 -20.51 -0.61 -3.25
CA CYS A 273 -19.55 0.43 -2.87
C CYS A 273 -20.24 1.78 -2.71
N GLU A 274 -21.19 2.15 -3.57
CA GLU A 274 -21.97 3.38 -3.46
C GLU A 274 -22.66 3.51 -2.09
N ARG A 275 -23.29 2.43 -1.61
CA ARG A 275 -23.90 2.38 -0.28
C ARG A 275 -22.88 2.56 0.86
N TYR A 276 -21.68 2.00 0.70
CA TYR A 276 -20.62 2.12 1.72
C TYR A 276 -19.83 3.44 1.67
N ILE A 277 -19.81 4.18 0.55
CA ILE A 277 -19.20 5.53 0.49
C ILE A 277 -19.86 6.44 1.52
N TYR A 278 -21.18 6.31 1.66
CA TYR A 278 -22.00 7.07 2.61
C TYR A 278 -22.47 6.21 3.80
N ALA A 279 -21.66 5.26 4.28
CA ALA A 279 -22.05 4.36 5.36
C ALA A 279 -22.46 5.09 6.67
N GLU A 280 -22.02 6.34 6.86
CA GLU A 280 -22.46 7.26 7.92
C GLU A 280 -23.96 7.61 7.83
N ARG A 281 -24.59 7.44 6.66
CA ARG A 281 -26.05 7.52 6.48
C ARG A 281 -26.81 6.35 7.08
N GLY A 282 -26.09 5.34 7.60
CA GLY A 282 -26.67 4.18 8.27
C GLY A 282 -26.94 3.00 7.36
N GLU A 283 -26.35 2.96 6.16
CA GLU A 283 -26.44 1.81 5.25
C GLU A 283 -25.28 0.83 5.49
N GLY A 284 -25.57 -0.48 5.59
CA GLY A 284 -24.57 -1.53 5.79
C GLY A 284 -24.51 -2.10 7.21
N GLU A 285 -25.22 -3.21 7.45
CA GLU A 285 -25.29 -3.89 8.77
C GLU A 285 -24.10 -4.80 9.06
N LYS A 286 -23.37 -5.22 8.03
CA LYS A 286 -22.27 -6.16 8.16
C LYS A 286 -20.98 -5.41 8.50
N LEU A 287 -20.23 -5.98 9.42
CA LEU A 287 -19.00 -5.40 9.97
C LEU A 287 -17.80 -6.24 9.54
N LEU A 288 -16.78 -5.60 8.97
CA LEU A 288 -15.46 -6.21 8.85
C LEU A 288 -14.81 -6.20 10.24
N ILE A 289 -14.47 -7.37 10.77
CA ILE A 289 -13.82 -7.46 12.07
C ILE A 289 -12.34 -7.14 11.90
N THR A 290 -11.97 -5.89 12.20
CA THR A 290 -10.58 -5.42 12.18
C THR A 290 -9.86 -5.76 13.49
N ASP A 291 -8.52 -5.74 13.47
CA ASP A 291 -7.72 -6.02 14.67
C ASP A 291 -8.04 -5.11 15.86
N PRO A 292 -8.27 -3.79 15.71
CA PRO A 292 -8.71 -2.93 16.80
C PRO A 292 -10.01 -3.41 17.46
N LEU A 293 -10.98 -3.89 16.67
CA LEU A 293 -12.23 -4.44 17.19
C LEU A 293 -12.03 -5.80 17.88
N ARG A 294 -11.15 -6.66 17.34
CA ARG A 294 -10.78 -7.92 18.01
C ARG A 294 -10.09 -7.65 19.33
N ASN A 295 -9.19 -6.67 19.37
CA ASN A 295 -8.49 -6.29 20.59
C ASN A 295 -9.48 -5.72 21.61
N LEU A 296 -10.43 -4.88 21.18
CA LEU A 296 -11.50 -4.37 22.02
C LEU A 296 -12.33 -5.53 22.61
N ALA A 297 -12.74 -6.48 21.78
CA ALA A 297 -13.53 -7.65 22.20
C ALA A 297 -12.77 -8.56 23.17
N LYS A 298 -11.48 -8.84 22.89
CA LYS A 298 -10.63 -9.67 23.74
C LYS A 298 -10.33 -9.01 25.09
N HIS A 299 -9.99 -7.72 25.07
CA HIS A 299 -9.62 -6.98 26.27
C HIS A 299 -10.81 -6.78 27.21
N TYR A 300 -11.98 -6.49 26.65
CA TYR A 300 -13.23 -6.26 27.39
C TYR A 300 -14.20 -7.45 27.30
N GLN A 301 -13.67 -8.67 27.19
CA GLN A 301 -14.50 -9.87 27.17
C GLN A 301 -15.17 -10.12 28.54
N ASN A 302 -14.45 -9.77 29.62
CA ASN A 302 -14.83 -10.02 31.02
C ASN A 302 -15.01 -8.73 31.83
N SER A 303 -14.92 -7.57 31.19
CA SER A 303 -14.92 -6.27 31.85
C SER A 303 -15.64 -5.26 30.98
N ILE A 304 -16.07 -4.15 31.59
CA ILE A 304 -16.81 -3.12 30.87
C ILE A 304 -15.83 -2.30 30.03
N PRO A 305 -16.11 -2.09 28.73
CA PRO A 305 -15.35 -1.17 27.89
C PRO A 305 -15.18 0.21 28.52
N ASN A 306 -13.93 0.61 28.74
CA ASN A 306 -13.56 1.94 29.21
C ASN A 306 -12.26 2.39 28.52
N THR A 307 -12.40 2.98 27.33
CA THR A 307 -11.30 3.29 26.42
C THR A 307 -11.57 4.46 25.48
N LEU A 308 -10.51 4.96 24.86
CA LEU A 308 -10.58 5.80 23.67
C LEU A 308 -10.28 4.96 22.43
N SER A 309 -10.99 5.21 21.34
CA SER A 309 -10.68 4.68 20.01
C SER A 309 -10.24 5.85 19.13
N ILE A 310 -8.92 5.98 19.02
CA ILE A 310 -8.27 7.10 18.32
C ILE A 310 -8.10 6.70 16.85
N GLY A 311 -8.50 7.56 15.91
CA GLY A 311 -8.32 7.27 14.50
C GLY A 311 -8.31 8.51 13.62
N ALA A 312 -7.61 8.44 12.50
CA ALA A 312 -7.62 9.50 11.49
C ALA A 312 -9.05 9.74 10.94
N LYS A 313 -9.23 10.85 10.22
CA LYS A 313 -10.46 11.09 9.46
C LYS A 313 -10.67 9.97 8.42
N GLY A 314 -11.91 9.50 8.24
CA GLY A 314 -12.20 8.37 7.35
C GLY A 314 -11.73 6.99 7.85
N ALA A 315 -11.23 6.86 9.09
CA ALA A 315 -10.80 5.58 9.66
C ALA A 315 -11.97 4.63 10.03
N GLY A 316 -13.22 5.11 10.01
CA GLY A 316 -14.42 4.31 10.33
C GLY A 316 -14.96 4.48 11.76
N LYS A 317 -14.70 5.62 12.42
CA LYS A 317 -15.19 5.94 13.78
C LYS A 317 -16.72 5.85 13.90
N THR A 318 -17.41 6.70 13.16
CA THR A 318 -18.88 6.75 13.12
C THR A 318 -19.51 5.44 12.66
N PHE A 319 -18.88 4.75 11.70
CA PHE A 319 -19.31 3.41 11.30
C PHE A 319 -19.28 2.42 12.48
N ASN A 320 -18.17 2.34 13.22
CA ASN A 320 -18.04 1.45 14.39
C ASN A 320 -19.01 1.85 15.52
N PHE A 321 -19.18 3.16 15.77
CA PHE A 321 -20.18 3.68 16.71
C PHE A 321 -21.60 3.20 16.36
N LEU A 322 -21.99 3.25 15.09
CA LEU A 322 -23.30 2.78 14.63
C LEU A 322 -23.46 1.26 14.77
N GLN A 323 -22.39 0.47 14.57
CA GLN A 323 -22.47 -0.98 14.77
C GLN A 323 -22.69 -1.36 16.24
N LEU A 324 -22.09 -0.61 17.18
CA LEU A 324 -22.37 -0.75 18.61
C LEU A 324 -23.81 -0.37 18.93
N CYS A 325 -24.31 0.75 18.40
CA CYS A 325 -25.71 1.15 18.57
C CYS A 325 -26.70 0.09 18.06
N ARG A 326 -26.42 -0.50 16.89
CA ARG A 326 -27.25 -1.58 16.33
C ARG A 326 -27.20 -2.86 17.15
N ALA A 327 -26.08 -3.14 17.81
CA ALA A 327 -25.98 -4.29 18.72
C ALA A 327 -26.80 -4.08 20.01
N LYS A 328 -27.01 -2.83 20.44
CA LYS A 328 -27.75 -2.41 21.66
C LYS A 328 -27.14 -2.87 22.98
N THR A 329 -26.45 -4.02 22.99
CA THR A 329 -25.73 -4.56 24.14
C THR A 329 -24.31 -4.94 23.75
N TRP A 330 -23.39 -4.91 24.72
CA TRP A 330 -22.01 -5.33 24.50
C TRP A 330 -21.93 -6.81 24.15
N GLU A 331 -22.77 -7.64 24.76
CA GLU A 331 -22.77 -9.09 24.56
C GLU A 331 -23.23 -9.46 23.15
N ASP A 332 -24.23 -8.75 22.60
CA ASP A 332 -24.64 -8.94 21.21
C ASP A 332 -23.59 -8.42 20.22
N PHE A 333 -22.82 -7.39 20.61
CA PHE A 333 -21.67 -6.96 19.83
C PHE A 333 -20.55 -8.01 19.83
N LEU A 334 -20.22 -8.60 20.98
CA LEU A 334 -19.24 -9.71 21.07
C LEU A 334 -19.65 -10.91 20.20
N LYS A 335 -20.94 -11.27 20.19
CA LYS A 335 -21.47 -12.34 19.31
C LYS A 335 -21.25 -12.03 17.84
N LYS A 336 -21.45 -10.77 17.40
CA LYS A 336 -21.14 -10.35 16.01
C LYS A 336 -19.65 -10.51 15.70
N LEU A 337 -18.78 -10.35 16.70
CA LEU A 337 -17.33 -10.55 16.57
C LEU A 337 -16.88 -12.01 16.76
N ASN A 338 -17.80 -12.98 16.71
CA ASN A 338 -17.55 -14.40 16.98
C ASN A 338 -16.85 -14.68 18.32
N THR A 339 -17.01 -13.76 19.29
CA THR A 339 -16.45 -13.86 20.63
C THR A 339 -17.56 -14.20 21.61
N LYS A 340 -17.37 -15.22 22.45
CA LYS A 340 -18.38 -15.61 23.43
C LYS A 340 -18.28 -14.72 24.68
N PRO A 341 -19.39 -14.07 25.12
CA PRO A 341 -19.43 -13.46 26.43
C PRO A 341 -19.26 -14.57 27.49
N ILE A 342 -18.46 -14.30 28.51
CA ILE A 342 -18.20 -15.25 29.61
C ILE A 342 -19.15 -14.99 30.78
N ASP A 343 -19.55 -13.73 30.96
CA ASP A 343 -20.44 -13.27 32.01
C ASP A 343 -21.89 -13.13 31.49
N ASN A 344 -22.86 -13.44 32.35
CA ASN A 344 -24.29 -13.30 32.08
C ASN A 344 -24.83 -11.89 32.38
N THR A 345 -24.03 -11.03 33.02
CA THR A 345 -24.42 -9.65 33.33
C THR A 345 -24.58 -8.85 32.05
N LYS A 346 -25.75 -8.26 31.83
CA LYS A 346 -26.07 -7.56 30.59
C LYS A 346 -25.50 -6.14 30.59
N THR A 347 -24.80 -5.77 29.51
CA THR A 347 -24.18 -4.45 29.38
C THR A 347 -24.89 -3.65 28.30
N LEU A 348 -25.65 -2.64 28.72
CA LEU A 348 -26.38 -1.73 27.84
C LEU A 348 -25.43 -0.76 27.14
N ILE A 349 -25.71 -0.47 25.87
CA ILE A 349 -24.99 0.55 25.11
C ILE A 349 -25.85 1.82 25.09
N PHE A 350 -25.28 2.96 25.45
CA PHE A 350 -25.97 4.24 25.43
C PHE A 350 -25.23 5.29 24.59
N PRO A 351 -25.76 5.71 23.43
CA PRO A 351 -25.18 6.78 22.64
C PRO A 351 -25.48 8.14 23.27
N PHE A 352 -24.46 8.74 23.89
CA PHE A 352 -24.57 10.00 24.63
C PHE A 352 -24.28 11.21 23.76
N LEU A 353 -23.16 11.21 23.04
CA LEU A 353 -22.85 12.22 22.02
C LEU A 353 -22.76 11.57 20.64
N VAL A 354 -23.31 12.24 19.64
CA VAL A 354 -23.51 11.71 18.30
C VAL A 354 -23.11 12.77 17.27
N SER A 355 -22.63 12.33 16.11
CA SER A 355 -22.42 13.22 14.96
C SER A 355 -23.73 13.82 14.44
N LYS A 356 -23.67 15.07 13.94
CA LYS A 356 -24.84 15.83 13.49
C LYS A 356 -25.37 15.43 12.11
N ASN A 357 -24.51 14.94 11.22
CA ASN A 357 -24.82 14.71 9.81
C ASN A 357 -25.12 13.24 9.50
N LEU A 358 -26.02 12.63 10.26
CA LEU A 358 -26.39 11.23 10.09
C LEU A 358 -27.61 11.06 9.18
N GLY A 359 -27.67 9.92 8.50
CA GLY A 359 -28.84 9.55 7.70
C GLY A 359 -29.94 8.94 8.56
N ARG A 360 -31.17 8.91 8.03
CA ARG A 360 -32.36 8.41 8.74
C ARG A 360 -32.17 7.02 9.37
N GLN A 361 -31.52 6.08 8.67
CA GLN A 361 -31.30 4.74 9.22
C GLN A 361 -30.34 4.73 10.42
N ALA A 362 -29.34 5.62 10.41
CA ALA A 362 -28.44 5.80 11.55
C ALA A 362 -29.18 6.40 12.74
N GLU A 363 -30.00 7.44 12.52
CA GLU A 363 -30.85 8.05 13.55
C GLU A 363 -31.82 7.03 14.16
N GLU A 364 -32.45 6.20 13.33
CA GLU A 364 -33.34 5.12 13.78
C GLU A 364 -32.59 4.09 14.65
N ALA A 365 -31.37 3.71 14.27
CA ALA A 365 -30.53 2.81 15.07
C ALA A 365 -30.16 3.41 16.43
N ILE A 366 -29.78 4.70 16.47
CA ILE A 366 -29.45 5.43 17.70
C ILE A 366 -30.68 5.56 18.60
N SER A 367 -31.81 6.01 18.04
CA SER A 367 -33.08 6.13 18.77
C SER A 367 -33.54 4.79 19.32
N SER A 368 -33.45 3.71 18.53
CA SER A 368 -33.77 2.36 18.99
C SER A 368 -32.83 1.89 20.10
N CYS A 369 -31.55 2.23 20.05
CA CYS A 369 -30.57 1.91 21.08
C CYS A 369 -30.89 2.62 22.40
N ARG A 370 -31.13 3.94 22.36
CA ARG A 370 -31.53 4.73 23.55
C ARG A 370 -32.83 4.21 24.16
N LYS A 371 -33.86 3.97 23.34
CA LYS A 371 -35.13 3.39 23.80
C LYS A 371 -34.92 2.04 24.50
N ASN A 372 -34.04 1.19 23.96
CA ASN A 372 -33.73 -0.09 24.60
C ASN A 372 -33.07 0.11 25.97
N CYS A 373 -32.10 1.02 26.08
CA CYS A 373 -31.44 1.33 27.35
C CYS A 373 -32.44 1.78 28.43
N PHE A 374 -33.28 2.78 28.11
CA PHE A 374 -34.29 3.30 29.03
C PHE A 374 -35.33 2.24 29.42
N GLN A 375 -35.81 1.42 28.48
CA GLN A 375 -36.73 0.32 28.76
C GLN A 375 -36.13 -0.71 29.72
N GLN A 376 -34.86 -1.09 29.54
CA GLN A 376 -34.18 -2.04 30.43
C GLN A 376 -33.93 -1.46 31.82
N LEU A 377 -33.75 -0.14 31.92
CA LEU A 377 -33.66 0.58 33.19
C LEU A 377 -35.02 0.86 33.82
N GLY A 378 -36.14 0.64 33.14
CA GLY A 378 -37.48 0.99 33.62
C GLY A 378 -37.67 2.51 33.76
N LEU A 379 -37.03 3.30 32.90
CA LEU A 379 -37.11 4.76 32.85
C LEU A 379 -37.87 5.20 31.59
N GLU A 380 -38.51 6.36 31.65
CA GLU A 380 -39.05 7.01 30.45
C GLU A 380 -37.95 7.75 29.70
N LEU A 381 -37.94 7.65 28.36
CA LEU A 381 -36.93 8.30 27.53
C LEU A 381 -37.05 9.82 27.65
N ALA A 382 -36.11 10.42 28.37
CA ALA A 382 -36.02 11.86 28.58
C ALA A 382 -34.66 12.39 28.07
N PHE A 383 -34.38 12.21 26.78
CA PHE A 383 -33.14 12.69 26.16
C PHE A 383 -33.40 13.31 24.78
N SER A 384 -32.91 14.53 24.60
CA SER A 384 -33.00 15.29 23.35
C SER A 384 -31.62 15.79 22.92
N ASP A 385 -31.21 15.47 21.69
CA ASP A 385 -29.91 15.88 21.14
C ASP A 385 -29.82 17.40 20.97
N THR A 386 -30.93 18.06 20.64
CA THR A 386 -30.97 19.52 20.48
C THR A 386 -30.77 20.23 21.81
N GLU A 387 -31.55 19.86 22.83
CA GLU A 387 -31.42 20.44 24.16
C GLU A 387 -30.05 20.16 24.78
N PHE A 388 -29.49 18.96 24.53
CA PHE A 388 -28.15 18.62 24.99
C PHE A 388 -27.09 19.50 24.31
N SER A 389 -27.20 19.70 23.00
CA SER A 389 -26.32 20.61 22.24
C SER A 389 -26.41 22.05 22.73
N ASP A 390 -27.63 22.55 22.97
CA ASP A 390 -27.85 23.91 23.49
C ASP A 390 -27.19 24.11 24.85
N ARG A 391 -27.24 23.09 25.73
CA ARG A 391 -26.58 23.14 27.04
C ARG A 391 -25.05 23.13 26.92
N ILE A 392 -24.48 22.36 25.99
CA ILE A 392 -23.05 22.40 25.69
C ILE A 392 -22.66 23.81 25.23
N ASN A 393 -23.42 24.41 24.30
CA ASN A 393 -23.15 25.75 23.78
C ASN A 393 -23.27 26.84 24.86
N ASN A 394 -24.28 26.74 25.73
CA ASN A 394 -24.47 27.65 26.86
C ASN A 394 -23.31 27.53 27.87
N ALA A 395 -22.86 26.31 28.17
CA ALA A 395 -21.69 26.08 29.01
C ALA A 395 -20.40 26.59 28.37
N GLY A 396 -20.27 26.50 27.04
CA GLY A 396 -19.17 27.08 26.26
C GLY A 396 -19.14 28.61 26.26
N SER A 397 -20.28 29.26 26.51
CA SER A 397 -20.37 30.72 26.59
C SER A 397 -19.90 31.28 27.95
N VAL A 398 -19.69 30.42 28.94
CA VAL A 398 -19.25 30.80 30.29
C VAL A 398 -17.76 30.51 30.45
N THR A 399 -16.98 31.55 30.76
CA THR A 399 -15.50 31.48 30.74
C THR A 399 -14.88 30.59 31.82
N GLN A 400 -15.61 30.32 32.91
CA GLN A 400 -15.15 29.51 34.06
C GLN A 400 -15.96 28.22 34.25
N THR A 401 -16.54 27.67 33.19
CA THR A 401 -17.25 26.38 33.28
C THR A 401 -16.31 25.28 33.77
N ASP A 402 -16.68 24.64 34.88
CA ASP A 402 -16.08 23.37 35.29
C ASP A 402 -16.64 22.24 34.42
N TRP A 403 -15.91 21.93 33.37
CA TRP A 403 -16.29 20.89 32.41
C TRP A 403 -16.39 19.50 33.03
N ALA A 404 -15.66 19.21 34.11
CA ALA A 404 -15.73 17.90 34.78
C ALA A 404 -17.09 17.74 35.47
N THR A 405 -17.52 18.78 36.17
CA THR A 405 -18.85 18.85 36.79
C THR A 405 -19.94 18.90 35.73
N PHE A 406 -19.77 19.64 34.64
CA PHE A 406 -20.73 19.71 33.53
C PHE A 406 -20.99 18.33 32.92
N TRP A 407 -19.96 17.62 32.46
CA TRP A 407 -20.12 16.29 31.84
C TRP A 407 -20.75 15.28 32.80
N THR A 408 -20.37 15.32 34.08
CA THR A 408 -20.97 14.49 35.13
C THR A 408 -22.46 14.79 35.28
N THR A 409 -22.81 16.07 35.35
CA THR A 409 -24.19 16.52 35.54
C THR A 409 -25.08 16.12 34.36
N GLU A 410 -24.58 16.22 33.13
CA GLU A 410 -25.34 15.83 31.94
C GLU A 410 -25.55 14.31 31.84
N ILE A 411 -24.55 13.50 32.22
CA ILE A 411 -24.72 12.04 32.33
C ILE A 411 -25.79 11.70 33.39
N LEU A 412 -25.69 12.31 34.58
CA LEU A 412 -26.66 12.06 35.66
C LEU A 412 -28.07 12.52 35.28
N ARG A 413 -28.21 13.71 34.68
CA ARG A 413 -29.50 14.25 34.22
C ARG A 413 -30.19 13.32 33.22
N THR A 414 -29.43 12.62 32.39
CA THR A 414 -29.97 11.69 31.39
C THR A 414 -30.71 10.52 32.04
N PHE A 415 -30.21 10.01 33.17
CA PHE A 415 -30.79 8.83 33.84
C PHE A 415 -31.55 9.17 35.12
N ASN A 416 -31.46 10.42 35.58
CA ASN A 416 -32.08 10.97 36.78
C ASN A 416 -31.99 10.04 38.02
N PRO A 417 -30.77 9.64 38.44
CA PRO A 417 -30.61 8.85 39.66
C PRO A 417 -31.05 9.67 40.89
N THR A 418 -31.31 8.99 42.00
CA THR A 418 -31.75 9.62 43.25
C THR A 418 -30.69 10.55 43.90
N GLY A 419 -29.47 10.60 43.37
CA GLY A 419 -28.35 11.42 43.88
C GLY A 419 -27.62 12.22 42.79
N GLN A 420 -26.54 12.91 43.19
CA GLN A 420 -25.80 13.87 42.34
C GLN A 420 -24.37 13.42 41.99
N HIS A 421 -24.00 12.18 42.28
CA HIS A 421 -22.67 11.63 42.02
C HIS A 421 -22.72 10.43 41.06
N LEU A 422 -21.62 10.17 40.35
CA LEU A 422 -21.51 9.00 39.45
C LEU A 422 -21.73 7.66 40.18
N ASN A 423 -21.38 7.60 41.47
CA ASN A 423 -21.67 6.44 42.31
C ASN A 423 -23.17 6.16 42.45
N ASP A 424 -24.03 7.17 42.40
CA ASP A 424 -25.48 6.98 42.50
C ASP A 424 -26.03 6.30 41.24
N LEU A 425 -25.52 6.68 40.06
CA LEU A 425 -25.81 5.99 38.81
C LEU A 425 -25.21 4.57 38.80
N ASN A 426 -24.00 4.40 39.35
CA ASN A 426 -23.38 3.09 39.49
C ASN A 426 -24.23 2.15 40.35
N GLN A 427 -24.78 2.64 41.47
CA GLN A 427 -25.67 1.86 42.34
C GLN A 427 -27.00 1.54 41.66
N LEU A 428 -27.60 2.50 40.93
CA LEU A 428 -28.82 2.23 40.15
C LEU A 428 -28.64 1.07 39.16
N LEU A 429 -27.46 0.98 38.54
CA LEU A 429 -27.11 -0.10 37.63
C LEU A 429 -26.87 -1.42 38.37
N ALA A 430 -26.15 -1.37 39.49
CA ALA A 430 -25.91 -2.52 40.35
C ALA A 430 -27.21 -3.14 40.90
N ASP A 431 -28.14 -2.32 41.39
CA ASP A 431 -29.44 -2.75 41.93
C ASP A 431 -30.28 -3.49 40.88
N LYS A 432 -30.11 -3.15 39.60
CA LYS A 432 -30.78 -3.79 38.46
C LYS A 432 -29.98 -4.95 37.86
N ASN A 433 -28.79 -5.25 38.38
CA ASN A 433 -27.83 -6.21 37.81
C ASN A 433 -27.52 -5.92 36.33
N LEU A 434 -27.30 -4.63 36.02
CA LEU A 434 -27.00 -4.14 34.68
C LEU A 434 -25.66 -3.40 34.67
N ARG A 435 -25.03 -3.37 33.51
CA ARG A 435 -23.84 -2.54 33.23
C ARG A 435 -24.19 -1.58 32.10
N MET A 436 -23.45 -0.49 31.96
CA MET A 436 -23.65 0.47 30.87
C MET A 436 -22.32 0.93 30.28
N VAL A 437 -22.25 0.96 28.95
CA VAL A 437 -21.21 1.62 28.18
C VAL A 437 -21.80 2.86 27.53
N ILE A 438 -21.26 4.02 27.89
CA ILE A 438 -21.57 5.30 27.25
C ILE A 438 -20.74 5.40 25.97
N LEU A 439 -21.37 5.78 24.86
CA LEU A 439 -20.69 6.02 23.59
C LEU A 439 -20.65 7.51 23.26
N ILE A 440 -19.50 7.95 22.73
CA ILE A 440 -19.26 9.32 22.29
C ILE A 440 -18.64 9.27 20.90
N ASP A 441 -19.25 10.00 19.96
CA ASP A 441 -18.75 10.28 18.61
C ASP A 441 -19.11 11.72 18.20
N GLY A 442 -18.51 12.23 17.12
CA GLY A 442 -18.85 13.55 16.57
C GLY A 442 -18.40 14.73 17.44
N LEU A 443 -17.26 14.60 18.12
CA LEU A 443 -16.69 15.69 18.94
C LEU A 443 -16.40 16.94 18.10
N GLU A 444 -16.00 16.74 16.85
CA GLU A 444 -15.75 17.80 15.88
C GLU A 444 -16.97 18.63 15.53
N ASP A 445 -18.18 18.05 15.60
CA ASP A 445 -19.42 18.74 15.27
C ASP A 445 -19.85 19.71 16.38
N GLN A 446 -19.48 19.41 17.63
CA GLN A 446 -19.74 20.28 18.78
C GLN A 446 -18.59 21.23 19.08
N PHE A 447 -17.36 20.81 18.79
CA PHE A 447 -16.15 21.60 19.00
C PHE A 447 -15.38 21.70 17.67
N PRO A 448 -15.80 22.55 16.72
CA PRO A 448 -15.15 22.68 15.41
C PRO A 448 -13.69 23.13 15.50
N THR A 449 -13.37 23.91 16.53
CA THR A 449 -12.03 24.46 16.76
C THR A 449 -11.46 23.89 18.06
N PRO A 450 -10.74 22.75 18.04
CA PRO A 450 -10.23 22.11 19.25
C PRO A 450 -9.12 22.92 19.96
N THR A 451 -8.58 23.94 19.30
CA THR A 451 -7.57 24.87 19.83
C THR A 451 -8.18 26.05 20.58
N ASP A 452 -9.50 26.26 20.52
CA ASP A 452 -10.15 27.28 21.34
C ASP A 452 -9.99 26.92 22.84
N PRO A 453 -9.58 27.85 23.73
CA PRO A 453 -9.28 27.52 25.12
C PRO A 453 -10.45 26.90 25.91
N ILE A 454 -11.70 27.24 25.56
CA ILE A 454 -12.88 26.70 26.23
C ILE A 454 -13.16 25.29 25.69
N ALA A 455 -13.16 25.12 24.36
CA ALA A 455 -13.29 23.82 23.72
C ALA A 455 -12.19 22.84 24.14
N GLN A 456 -10.95 23.31 24.23
CA GLN A 456 -9.79 22.51 24.62
C GLN A 456 -9.97 21.92 26.02
N LYS A 457 -10.41 22.73 27.00
CA LYS A 457 -10.70 22.25 28.37
C LYS A 457 -11.87 21.27 28.41
N ALA A 458 -12.92 21.52 27.62
CA ALA A 458 -14.08 20.65 27.51
C ALA A 458 -13.68 19.26 26.99
N LEU A 459 -12.92 19.24 25.90
CA LEU A 459 -12.42 18.04 25.25
C LEU A 459 -11.38 17.32 26.12
N GLU A 460 -10.43 18.03 26.73
CA GLU A 460 -9.41 17.41 27.58
C GLU A 460 -10.05 16.63 28.73
N THR A 461 -11.03 17.26 29.38
CA THR A 461 -11.76 16.65 30.49
C THR A 461 -12.51 15.39 30.04
N LEU A 462 -13.09 15.41 28.84
CA LEU A 462 -13.82 14.27 28.28
C LEU A 462 -12.88 13.14 27.85
N LEU A 463 -11.70 13.45 27.29
CA LEU A 463 -10.70 12.45 26.91
C LEU A 463 -10.03 11.79 28.13
N ARG A 464 -9.97 12.49 29.27
CA ARG A 464 -9.48 11.93 30.55
C ARG A 464 -10.59 11.28 31.39
N PHE A 465 -11.85 11.39 30.96
CA PHE A 465 -13.00 10.83 31.67
C PHE A 465 -12.92 9.32 31.96
N PRO A 466 -12.28 8.47 31.10
CA PRO A 466 -12.04 7.07 31.44
C PRO A 466 -11.36 6.85 32.79
N ASP A 467 -10.45 7.74 33.20
CA ASP A 467 -9.74 7.62 34.47
C ASP A 467 -10.69 7.84 35.67
N ARG A 468 -11.73 8.69 35.52
CA ARG A 468 -12.76 8.90 36.56
C ARG A 468 -13.65 7.67 36.76
N PHE A 469 -13.98 6.94 35.70
CA PHE A 469 -14.73 5.69 35.83
C PHE A 469 -13.91 4.58 36.48
N LYS A 470 -12.57 4.61 36.39
CA LYS A 470 -11.70 3.65 37.09
C LYS A 470 -11.62 3.89 38.60
N GLU A 471 -11.89 5.11 39.06
CA GLU A 471 -11.89 5.45 40.49
C GLU A 471 -13.12 4.86 41.22
N ILE A 472 -14.18 4.52 40.48
CA ILE A 472 -15.38 3.89 41.02
C ILE A 472 -15.09 2.41 41.35
N ARG A 473 -15.26 2.04 42.62
CA ARG A 473 -15.16 0.63 43.04
C ARG A 473 -16.32 -0.17 42.44
N GLU A 474 -16.02 -1.34 41.91
CA GLU A 474 -17.01 -2.22 41.25
C GLU A 474 -17.84 -1.43 40.21
N SER A 475 -17.13 -0.79 39.28
CA SER A 475 -17.77 0.02 38.25
C SER A 475 -18.69 -0.83 37.38
N HIS A 476 -19.94 -0.38 37.28
CA HIS A 476 -20.98 -0.79 36.33
C HIS A 476 -21.05 0.20 35.14
N LEU A 477 -20.15 1.19 35.10
CA LEU A 477 -20.06 2.23 34.09
C LEU A 477 -18.78 2.10 33.26
N GLY A 478 -18.94 2.27 31.96
CA GLY A 478 -17.87 2.30 30.98
C GLY A 478 -18.08 3.39 29.94
N LEU A 479 -17.03 3.65 29.18
CA LEU A 479 -16.98 4.69 28.16
C LEU A 479 -16.22 4.19 26.93
N ILE A 480 -16.78 4.40 25.74
CA ILE A 480 -16.03 4.31 24.49
C ILE A 480 -16.17 5.65 23.79
N THR A 481 -15.05 6.37 23.69
CA THR A 481 -15.00 7.63 22.95
C THR A 481 -14.25 7.43 21.65
N PHE A 482 -14.93 7.63 20.53
CA PHE A 482 -14.30 7.72 19.23
C PHE A 482 -13.78 9.14 19.03
N VAL A 483 -12.48 9.28 18.75
CA VAL A 483 -11.84 10.60 18.65
C VAL A 483 -10.85 10.64 17.49
N ARG A 484 -10.80 11.81 16.84
CA ARG A 484 -9.83 12.14 15.82
C ARG A 484 -8.42 12.29 16.40
N ALA A 485 -7.41 11.72 15.73
CA ALA A 485 -6.02 11.81 16.18
C ALA A 485 -5.51 13.26 16.26
N ASP A 486 -5.89 14.11 15.30
CA ASP A 486 -5.58 15.55 15.30
C ASP A 486 -6.23 16.29 16.47
N TYR A 487 -7.44 15.90 16.90
CA TYR A 487 -8.08 16.45 18.09
C TYR A 487 -7.34 16.08 19.37
N VAL A 488 -6.89 14.82 19.50
CA VAL A 488 -6.09 14.38 20.65
C VAL A 488 -4.81 15.20 20.76
N ARG A 489 -4.10 15.45 19.64
CA ARG A 489 -2.86 16.23 19.60
C ARG A 489 -3.06 17.71 19.86
N ALA A 490 -4.17 18.28 19.39
CA ALA A 490 -4.51 19.68 19.65
C ALA A 490 -4.83 19.91 21.14
N VAL A 491 -5.51 18.94 21.76
CA VAL A 491 -6.00 19.04 23.13
C VAL A 491 -4.92 18.68 24.16
N ILE A 492 -4.25 17.54 23.98
CA ILE A 492 -3.21 17.02 24.88
C ILE A 492 -1.84 17.56 24.46
N GLN A 493 -1.47 18.75 24.94
CA GLN A 493 -0.22 19.40 24.52
C GLN A 493 1.04 18.78 25.17
N GLN A 494 0.91 18.18 26.35
CA GLN A 494 2.02 17.53 27.06
C GLN A 494 1.86 16.00 27.01
N ASN A 495 2.93 15.30 26.63
CA ASN A 495 2.98 13.83 26.58
C ASN A 495 1.91 13.17 25.67
N ALA A 496 1.47 13.84 24.61
CA ALA A 496 0.51 13.32 23.64
C ALA A 496 0.86 11.90 23.15
N GLY A 497 2.14 11.63 22.86
CA GLY A 497 2.60 10.32 22.43
C GLY A 497 2.36 9.22 23.47
N GLN A 498 2.64 9.48 24.76
CA GLN A 498 2.36 8.52 25.84
C GLN A 498 0.85 8.31 26.03
N PHE A 499 0.06 9.36 25.80
CA PHE A 499 -1.39 9.28 25.85
C PHE A 499 -1.96 8.44 24.70
N GLU A 500 -1.50 8.66 23.47
CA GLU A 500 -1.86 7.86 22.29
C GLU A 500 -1.43 6.39 22.46
N ASP A 501 -0.20 6.15 22.94
CA ASP A 501 0.34 4.80 23.14
C ASP A 501 -0.48 3.96 24.14
N ARG A 502 -1.09 4.58 25.15
CA ARG A 502 -2.00 3.91 26.10
C ARG A 502 -3.19 3.25 25.40
N TYR A 503 -3.67 3.83 24.30
CA TYR A 503 -4.87 3.39 23.57
C TYR A 503 -4.54 2.76 22.21
N LYS A 504 -3.26 2.58 21.88
CA LYS A 504 -2.77 2.10 20.58
C LYS A 504 -3.40 0.78 20.13
N ALA A 505 -3.67 -0.14 21.07
CA ALA A 505 -4.30 -1.43 20.76
C ALA A 505 -5.72 -1.30 20.18
N PHE A 506 -6.39 -0.16 20.39
CA PHE A 506 -7.75 0.16 19.95
C PHE A 506 -7.80 1.28 18.91
N ALA A 507 -6.63 1.72 18.44
CA ALA A 507 -6.53 2.77 17.44
C ALA A 507 -7.05 2.25 16.08
N LEU A 508 -7.90 3.05 15.43
CA LEU A 508 -8.44 2.73 14.11
C LEU A 508 -7.42 3.15 13.05
N GLU A 509 -6.56 2.21 12.70
CA GLU A 509 -5.51 2.38 11.69
C GLU A 509 -5.71 1.40 10.52
N TRP A 510 -5.46 1.88 9.31
CA TRP A 510 -5.48 1.08 8.09
C TRP A 510 -4.06 0.77 7.65
N THR A 511 -3.69 -0.51 7.70
CA THR A 511 -2.41 -1.05 7.26
C THR A 511 -2.56 -1.64 5.85
N ALA A 512 -1.44 -1.99 5.21
CA ALA A 512 -1.47 -2.69 3.93
C ALA A 512 -2.25 -4.02 4.00
N GLU A 513 -2.20 -4.72 5.13
CA GLU A 513 -2.97 -5.95 5.34
C GLU A 513 -4.47 -5.66 5.51
N SER A 514 -4.85 -4.70 6.36
CA SER A 514 -6.27 -4.39 6.56
C SER A 514 -6.91 -3.77 5.31
N PHE A 515 -6.12 -3.11 4.46
CA PHE A 515 -6.52 -2.72 3.10
C PHE A 515 -6.92 -3.92 2.24
N LEU A 516 -6.06 -4.95 2.13
CA LEU A 516 -6.37 -6.16 1.35
C LEU A 516 -7.59 -6.88 1.93
N ARG A 517 -7.69 -6.97 3.27
CA ARG A 517 -8.85 -7.55 3.95
C ARG A 517 -10.14 -6.80 3.61
N LEU A 518 -10.12 -5.47 3.59
CA LEU A 518 -11.26 -4.65 3.23
C LEU A 518 -11.68 -4.85 1.77
N ALA A 519 -10.74 -4.82 0.83
CA ALA A 519 -11.02 -5.06 -0.58
C ALA A 519 -11.68 -6.44 -0.80
N HIS A 520 -11.12 -7.48 -0.19
CA HIS A 520 -11.68 -8.84 -0.29
C HIS A 520 -13.04 -8.94 0.40
N TRP A 521 -13.21 -8.30 1.57
CA TRP A 521 -14.48 -8.30 2.29
C TRP A 521 -15.60 -7.62 1.50
N ILE A 522 -15.33 -6.50 0.83
CA ILE A 522 -16.31 -5.85 -0.06
C ILE A 522 -16.73 -6.83 -1.17
N CYS A 523 -15.76 -7.54 -1.78
CA CYS A 523 -16.03 -8.56 -2.80
C CYS A 523 -16.83 -9.75 -2.26
N ALA A 524 -16.63 -10.14 -1.01
CA ALA A 524 -17.40 -11.20 -0.38
C ALA A 524 -18.85 -10.75 -0.13
N GLN A 525 -19.05 -9.48 0.23
CA GLN A 525 -20.38 -8.92 0.47
C GLN A 525 -21.22 -8.70 -0.79
N THR A 526 -20.59 -8.53 -1.95
CA THR A 526 -21.31 -8.49 -3.24
C THR A 526 -21.81 -9.86 -3.69
N GLY A 527 -21.33 -10.95 -3.08
CA GLY A 527 -21.64 -12.32 -3.46
C GLY A 527 -20.92 -12.78 -4.72
N LEU A 528 -19.72 -12.26 -4.99
CA LEU A 528 -18.88 -12.77 -6.07
C LEU A 528 -18.50 -14.23 -5.79
N SER A 529 -18.62 -15.08 -6.80
CA SER A 529 -18.48 -16.54 -6.65
C SER A 529 -17.14 -16.99 -6.06
N TRP A 530 -16.08 -16.21 -6.28
CA TRP A 530 -14.73 -16.48 -5.80
C TRP A 530 -14.41 -15.88 -4.43
N ALA A 531 -15.21 -14.92 -3.94
CA ALA A 531 -14.99 -14.21 -2.69
C ALA A 531 -15.91 -14.76 -1.60
N LYS A 532 -15.34 -15.49 -0.64
CA LYS A 532 -16.09 -16.03 0.51
C LYS A 532 -16.01 -15.08 1.70
N ASN A 533 -16.91 -15.24 2.67
CA ASN A 533 -16.88 -14.50 3.94
C ASN A 533 -15.80 -15.06 4.88
N ASP A 534 -14.55 -15.10 4.42
CA ASP A 534 -13.37 -15.61 5.13
C ASP A 534 -12.21 -14.61 5.17
N SER A 535 -12.43 -13.35 4.76
CA SER A 535 -11.42 -12.28 4.68
C SER A 535 -10.53 -12.14 5.91
N GLU A 536 -11.08 -12.51 7.06
CA GLU A 536 -10.54 -12.41 8.40
C GLU A 536 -9.55 -13.48 8.82
N SER A 537 -9.60 -14.65 8.19
CA SER A 537 -8.72 -15.79 8.47
C SER A 537 -7.61 -15.94 7.43
N LEU A 538 -7.76 -15.30 6.26
CA LEU A 538 -6.77 -15.35 5.19
C LEU A 538 -5.50 -14.57 5.58
N SER A 539 -4.36 -15.08 5.13
CA SER A 539 -3.08 -14.38 5.14
C SER A 539 -3.02 -13.33 4.02
N SER A 540 -2.07 -12.40 4.10
CA SER A 540 -1.84 -11.38 3.06
C SER A 540 -1.58 -11.98 1.68
N HIS A 541 -0.85 -13.11 1.62
CA HIS A 541 -0.59 -13.82 0.36
C HIS A 541 -1.88 -14.38 -0.25
N GLU A 542 -2.70 -15.07 0.54
CA GLU A 542 -3.98 -15.61 0.07
C GLU A 542 -4.96 -14.51 -0.35
N LEU A 543 -4.95 -13.37 0.36
CA LEU A 543 -5.74 -12.20 -0.01
C LEU A 543 -5.31 -11.65 -1.37
N LEU A 544 -4.00 -11.53 -1.62
CA LEU A 544 -3.47 -11.08 -2.92
C LEU A 544 -3.90 -12.02 -4.04
N GLU A 545 -3.67 -13.32 -3.90
CA GLU A 545 -4.05 -14.33 -4.89
C GLU A 545 -5.56 -14.27 -5.22
N LYS A 546 -6.42 -14.12 -4.20
CA LYS A 546 -7.87 -13.98 -4.45
C LYS A 546 -8.20 -12.65 -5.14
N LEU A 547 -7.57 -11.56 -4.75
CA LEU A 547 -7.79 -10.22 -5.32
C LEU A 547 -7.25 -10.08 -6.75
N GLU A 548 -6.42 -10.99 -7.24
CA GLU A 548 -6.09 -11.05 -8.67
C GLU A 548 -7.36 -11.23 -9.53
N LYS A 549 -8.40 -11.90 -9.03
CA LYS A 549 -9.69 -12.01 -9.73
C LYS A 549 -10.51 -10.71 -9.71
N LEU A 550 -10.18 -9.78 -8.81
CA LEU A 550 -10.80 -8.46 -8.78
C LEU A 550 -10.17 -7.55 -9.83
N TRP A 551 -8.85 -7.35 -9.77
CA TRP A 551 -8.16 -6.30 -10.53
C TRP A 551 -6.92 -6.78 -11.29
N GLY A 552 -6.67 -8.09 -11.28
CA GLY A 552 -5.51 -8.74 -11.90
C GLY A 552 -4.24 -8.64 -11.07
N GLN A 553 -3.28 -9.51 -11.35
CA GLN A 553 -1.96 -9.45 -10.72
C GLN A 553 -1.24 -8.14 -11.05
N LYS A 554 -1.31 -7.68 -12.30
CA LYS A 554 -0.68 -6.44 -12.79
C LYS A 554 -1.69 -5.52 -13.47
N LEU A 555 -1.33 -4.24 -13.64
CA LEU A 555 -2.10 -3.24 -14.40
C LEU A 555 -2.12 -3.45 -15.93
N GLY A 556 -1.89 -4.69 -16.35
CA GLY A 556 -2.23 -5.23 -17.65
C GLY A 556 -2.11 -6.74 -17.61
N SER A 557 -1.50 -7.33 -18.65
CA SER A 557 -1.38 -8.80 -18.67
C SER A 557 -0.42 -9.27 -17.58
N VAL A 558 -0.55 -10.51 -17.13
CA VAL A 558 0.43 -11.12 -16.19
C VAL A 558 1.87 -11.02 -16.74
N LYS A 559 2.00 -11.00 -18.07
CA LYS A 559 3.27 -10.86 -18.80
C LYS A 559 3.73 -9.41 -18.92
N SER A 560 2.85 -8.43 -18.67
CA SER A 560 3.17 -7.03 -18.87
C SER A 560 4.21 -6.57 -17.87
N LYS A 561 4.91 -5.50 -18.23
CA LYS A 561 5.87 -4.86 -17.35
C LYS A 561 5.26 -3.72 -16.53
N GLU A 562 3.96 -3.79 -16.31
CA GLU A 562 3.25 -2.84 -15.45
C GLU A 562 3.24 -3.30 -13.99
N ALA A 563 2.76 -2.41 -13.12
CA ALA A 563 2.85 -2.53 -11.69
C ALA A 563 1.96 -3.65 -11.18
N PHE A 564 2.36 -4.29 -10.07
CA PHE A 564 1.43 -5.14 -9.32
C PHE A 564 0.23 -4.31 -8.87
N THR A 565 -0.98 -4.74 -9.27
CA THR A 565 -2.17 -3.90 -9.14
C THR A 565 -2.48 -3.55 -7.70
N ALA A 566 -2.43 -4.52 -6.78
CA ALA A 566 -2.74 -4.28 -5.37
C ALA A 566 -1.75 -3.29 -4.72
N ARG A 567 -0.46 -3.42 -5.06
CA ARG A 567 0.60 -2.53 -4.60
C ARG A 567 0.41 -1.11 -5.11
N TRP A 568 0.09 -0.99 -6.40
CA TRP A 568 -0.19 0.27 -7.06
C TRP A 568 -1.41 0.98 -6.45
N VAL A 569 -2.54 0.28 -6.31
CA VAL A 569 -3.77 0.84 -5.74
C VAL A 569 -3.52 1.34 -4.33
N PHE A 570 -2.81 0.56 -3.51
CA PHE A 570 -2.48 0.99 -2.15
C PHE A 570 -1.59 2.25 -2.16
N ALA A 571 -0.54 2.28 -2.98
CA ALA A 571 0.38 3.41 -3.07
C ALA A 571 -0.29 4.72 -3.50
N VAL A 572 -1.26 4.65 -4.42
CA VAL A 572 -1.98 5.80 -4.94
C VAL A 572 -3.03 6.34 -3.96
N LEU A 573 -3.67 5.46 -3.19
CA LEU A 573 -4.70 5.86 -2.22
C LEU A 573 -4.12 6.34 -0.88
N CYS A 574 -2.91 5.90 -0.50
CA CYS A 574 -2.26 6.34 0.72
C CYS A 574 -1.80 7.81 0.65
N ASP A 575 -1.67 8.44 1.81
CA ASP A 575 -0.82 9.63 1.93
C ASP A 575 0.67 9.25 1.82
N LEU A 576 1.54 10.24 1.56
CA LEU A 576 2.98 10.01 1.48
C LEU A 576 3.61 9.63 2.83
N ASN A 577 2.83 9.59 3.92
CA ASN A 577 3.23 9.07 5.23
C ASN A 577 2.78 7.61 5.46
N GLY A 578 2.14 6.97 4.47
CA GLY A 578 1.67 5.59 4.53
C GLY A 578 0.32 5.37 5.21
N ARG A 579 -0.47 6.43 5.45
CA ARG A 579 -1.81 6.34 6.03
C ARG A 579 -2.86 6.21 4.93
N LEU A 580 -3.80 5.29 5.13
CA LEU A 580 -4.93 5.07 4.23
C LEU A 580 -6.26 5.38 4.93
N GLN A 581 -7.25 5.82 4.16
CA GLN A 581 -8.65 5.89 4.60
C GLN A 581 -9.48 4.80 3.91
N ALA A 582 -10.28 4.04 4.67
CA ALA A 582 -11.16 3.02 4.09
C ALA A 582 -12.12 3.59 3.06
N ARG A 583 -12.64 4.80 3.30
CA ARG A 583 -13.55 5.49 2.39
C ARG A 583 -12.92 5.70 1.01
N ASP A 584 -11.61 5.96 0.94
CA ASP A 584 -10.91 6.16 -0.33
C ASP A 584 -10.87 4.86 -1.14
N LEU A 585 -10.63 3.70 -0.51
CA LEU A 585 -10.71 2.40 -1.19
C LEU A 585 -12.13 2.10 -1.69
N VAL A 586 -13.15 2.32 -0.86
CA VAL A 586 -14.54 2.07 -1.26
C VAL A 586 -14.92 2.97 -2.46
N ARG A 587 -14.54 4.25 -2.40
CA ARG A 587 -14.76 5.23 -3.49
C ARG A 587 -14.01 4.82 -4.76
N PHE A 588 -12.77 4.35 -4.63
CA PHE A 588 -11.98 3.83 -5.74
C PHE A 588 -12.63 2.63 -6.40
N MET A 589 -13.05 1.64 -5.61
CA MET A 589 -13.73 0.46 -6.13
C MET A 589 -15.05 0.83 -6.80
N PHE A 590 -15.79 1.82 -6.30
CA PHE A 590 -17.00 2.33 -6.95
C PHE A 590 -16.74 2.90 -8.34
N TYR A 591 -15.79 3.83 -8.48
CA TYR A 591 -15.49 4.43 -9.79
C TYR A 591 -14.91 3.41 -10.76
N ALA A 592 -13.97 2.58 -10.31
CA ALA A 592 -13.37 1.54 -11.14
C ALA A 592 -14.43 0.52 -11.60
N ALA A 593 -15.34 0.13 -10.71
CA ALA A 593 -16.43 -0.79 -11.04
C ALA A 593 -17.44 -0.16 -12.01
N THR A 594 -17.77 1.12 -11.82
CA THR A 594 -18.70 1.87 -12.69
C THR A 594 -18.17 1.95 -14.12
N GLU A 595 -16.91 2.31 -14.30
CA GLU A 595 -16.29 2.30 -15.63
C GLU A 595 -16.11 0.90 -16.20
N SER A 596 -15.96 -0.10 -15.33
CA SER A 596 -15.84 -1.49 -15.73
C SER A 596 -17.11 -2.08 -16.36
N GLN A 597 -18.24 -1.39 -16.23
CA GLN A 597 -19.54 -1.77 -16.82
C GLN A 597 -19.64 -1.45 -18.31
N SER A 598 -19.02 -0.37 -18.79
CA SER A 598 -19.26 0.23 -20.12
C SER A 598 -18.10 0.07 -21.13
N GLY A 599 -16.93 -0.44 -20.69
CA GLY A 599 -15.75 -0.59 -21.55
C GLY A 599 -15.83 -1.72 -22.58
N ARG A 600 -15.10 -1.61 -23.70
CA ARG A 600 -14.87 -2.73 -24.64
C ARG A 600 -14.04 -3.81 -23.92
N THR A 601 -14.72 -4.89 -23.54
CA THR A 601 -14.32 -5.88 -22.55
C THR A 601 -13.45 -7.03 -23.06
N ALA A 602 -13.32 -7.18 -24.38
CA ALA A 602 -12.84 -8.42 -25.02
C ALA A 602 -11.38 -8.82 -24.68
N VAL A 603 -10.58 -7.94 -24.07
CA VAL A 603 -9.16 -8.19 -23.78
C VAL A 603 -8.93 -8.76 -22.37
N TRP A 604 -9.83 -8.56 -21.42
CA TRP A 604 -9.62 -8.87 -20.00
C TRP A 604 -10.69 -9.83 -19.46
N ASP A 605 -10.45 -11.15 -19.56
CA ASP A 605 -11.38 -12.21 -19.10
C ASP A 605 -11.03 -12.79 -17.72
N ASP A 606 -9.97 -12.30 -17.09
CA ASP A 606 -9.39 -12.81 -15.83
C ASP A 606 -9.79 -12.03 -14.58
N ARG A 607 -10.39 -10.83 -14.75
CA ARG A 607 -10.64 -9.87 -13.66
C ARG A 607 -11.96 -9.12 -13.82
N VAL A 608 -12.50 -8.59 -12.71
CA VAL A 608 -13.72 -7.76 -12.71
C VAL A 608 -13.42 -6.31 -13.16
N LEU A 609 -12.34 -5.72 -12.64
CA LEU A 609 -11.91 -4.35 -12.87
C LEU A 609 -10.77 -4.31 -13.89
N PHE A 610 -10.96 -3.61 -15.01
CA PHE A 610 -9.91 -3.54 -16.04
C PHE A 610 -8.93 -2.37 -15.79
N PRO A 611 -7.69 -2.45 -16.31
CA PRO A 611 -6.66 -1.48 -15.98
C PRO A 611 -6.97 -0.02 -16.31
N ALA A 612 -7.61 0.26 -17.45
CA ALA A 612 -8.00 1.64 -17.80
C ALA A 612 -9.02 2.23 -16.80
N ALA A 613 -9.96 1.40 -16.30
CA ALA A 613 -10.92 1.82 -15.29
C ALA A 613 -10.25 2.04 -13.93
N ILE A 614 -9.26 1.22 -13.59
CA ILE A 614 -8.44 1.39 -12.39
C ILE A 614 -7.68 2.72 -12.43
N ARG A 615 -7.04 3.06 -13.56
CA ARG A 615 -6.32 4.32 -13.72
C ARG A 615 -7.25 5.53 -13.63
N SER A 616 -8.33 5.55 -14.40
CA SER A 616 -9.26 6.70 -14.38
C SER A 616 -10.00 6.86 -13.05
N ALA A 617 -10.23 5.77 -12.30
CA ALA A 617 -10.83 5.85 -10.97
C ALA A 617 -10.00 6.69 -9.97
N VAL A 618 -8.68 6.77 -10.14
CA VAL A 618 -7.80 7.57 -9.27
C VAL A 618 -8.09 9.05 -9.38
N GLU A 619 -8.19 9.57 -10.60
CA GLU A 619 -8.48 10.99 -10.84
C GLU A 619 -9.83 11.38 -10.23
N LYS A 620 -10.86 10.54 -10.45
CA LYS A 620 -12.19 10.74 -9.88
C LYS A 620 -12.21 10.65 -8.37
N CYS A 621 -11.43 9.74 -7.78
CA CYS A 621 -11.27 9.65 -6.33
C CYS A 621 -10.64 10.90 -5.76
N SER A 622 -9.57 11.39 -6.40
CA SER A 622 -8.85 12.57 -5.93
C SER A 622 -9.74 13.81 -5.98
N ALA A 623 -10.46 14.00 -7.09
CA ALA A 623 -11.43 15.10 -7.23
C ALA A 623 -12.51 15.05 -6.14
N ALA A 624 -13.19 13.91 -5.99
CA ALA A 624 -14.24 13.75 -5.00
C ALA A 624 -13.74 13.88 -3.55
N LYS A 625 -12.52 13.40 -3.25
CA LYS A 625 -11.88 13.56 -1.93
C LYS A 625 -11.59 15.03 -1.64
N VAL A 626 -11.09 15.79 -2.61
CA VAL A 626 -10.80 17.21 -2.47
C VAL A 626 -12.08 18.02 -2.28
N GLU A 627 -13.12 17.77 -3.08
CA GLU A 627 -14.43 18.42 -2.95
C GLU A 627 -15.02 18.26 -1.55
N GLU A 628 -14.98 17.03 -1.01
CA GLU A 628 -15.43 16.73 0.35
C GLU A 628 -14.53 17.39 1.41
N ALA A 629 -13.21 17.27 1.24
CA ALA A 629 -12.25 17.77 2.23
C ALA A 629 -12.30 19.30 2.34
N ILE A 630 -12.56 20.02 1.24
CA ILE A 630 -12.68 21.48 1.23
C ILE A 630 -13.90 21.95 2.05
N LEU A 631 -15.01 21.23 2.03
CA LEU A 631 -16.20 21.61 2.82
C LEU A 631 -15.99 21.48 4.33
N GLU A 632 -15.06 20.62 4.75
CA GLU A 632 -14.87 20.26 6.16
C GLU A 632 -13.56 20.77 6.75
N ILE A 633 -12.58 21.13 5.92
CA ILE A 633 -11.26 21.59 6.34
C ILE A 633 -11.07 23.02 5.84
N GLU A 634 -11.35 23.98 6.71
CA GLU A 634 -11.28 25.41 6.40
C GLU A 634 -9.91 25.83 5.83
N VAL A 635 -8.82 25.31 6.40
CA VAL A 635 -7.45 25.57 5.95
C VAL A 635 -7.23 25.12 4.49
N LEU A 636 -7.80 23.99 4.09
CA LEU A 636 -7.71 23.46 2.73
C LEU A 636 -8.62 24.24 1.77
N ASN A 637 -9.80 24.66 2.24
CA ASN A 637 -10.72 25.51 1.47
C ASN A 637 -10.04 26.82 1.06
N GLN A 638 -9.48 27.52 2.04
CA GLN A 638 -8.76 28.77 1.82
C GLN A 638 -7.61 28.59 0.81
N TRP A 639 -6.83 27.51 0.95
CA TRP A 639 -5.75 27.23 0.02
C TRP A 639 -6.25 26.94 -1.40
N SER A 640 -7.29 26.11 -1.55
CA SER A 640 -7.94 25.82 -2.84
C SER A 640 -8.44 27.10 -3.52
N ASP A 641 -9.05 28.01 -2.77
CA ASP A 641 -9.53 29.29 -3.30
C ASP A 641 -8.38 30.20 -3.74
N GLU A 642 -7.28 30.25 -2.98
CA GLU A 642 -6.07 30.98 -3.37
C GLU A 642 -5.44 30.39 -4.65
N LEU A 643 -5.36 29.06 -4.76
CA LEU A 643 -4.90 28.38 -5.97
C LEU A 643 -5.77 28.70 -7.19
N LYS A 644 -7.09 28.91 -7.03
CA LYS A 644 -8.01 29.29 -8.12
C LYS A 644 -7.89 30.76 -8.50
N LYS A 645 -7.62 31.64 -7.53
CA LYS A 645 -7.48 33.09 -7.73
C LYS A 645 -6.14 33.44 -8.37
N ASN A 646 -5.08 32.75 -7.96
CA ASN A 646 -3.72 33.03 -8.39
C ASN A 646 -3.36 32.19 -9.62
N GLN A 647 -2.57 32.75 -10.52
CA GLN A 647 -2.02 32.01 -11.65
C GLN A 647 -0.74 31.30 -11.20
N VAL A 648 -0.90 30.08 -10.67
CA VAL A 648 0.15 29.32 -10.00
C VAL A 648 0.68 28.20 -10.90
N ASP A 649 1.99 27.96 -10.89
CA ASP A 649 2.60 26.74 -11.45
C ASP A 649 2.21 25.53 -10.58
N ARG A 650 1.18 24.80 -10.99
CA ARG A 650 0.69 23.60 -10.29
C ARG A 650 1.50 22.37 -10.70
N SER A 651 2.80 22.39 -10.44
CA SER A 651 3.71 21.28 -10.66
C SER A 651 4.22 20.69 -9.35
N VAL A 652 4.40 19.38 -9.28
CA VAL A 652 5.02 18.68 -8.14
C VAL A 652 6.44 18.24 -8.55
N PRO A 653 7.49 18.55 -7.76
CA PRO A 653 7.48 19.32 -6.51
C PRO A 653 7.26 20.83 -6.70
N PHE A 654 6.77 21.49 -5.66
CA PHE A 654 6.54 22.94 -5.63
C PHE A 654 7.27 23.65 -4.48
N ASP A 655 7.38 24.98 -4.57
CA ASP A 655 7.93 25.85 -3.53
C ASP A 655 6.79 26.44 -2.69
N ALA A 656 6.63 25.99 -1.45
CA ALA A 656 5.57 26.49 -0.58
C ALA A 656 5.81 27.93 -0.08
N GLN A 657 7.02 28.49 -0.26
CA GLN A 657 7.33 29.87 0.10
C GLN A 657 7.01 30.87 -1.01
N GLU A 658 6.61 30.39 -2.20
CA GLU A 658 6.18 31.25 -3.28
C GLU A 658 4.87 31.97 -2.91
N GLU A 659 4.84 33.30 -3.00
CA GLU A 659 3.67 34.09 -2.58
C GLU A 659 2.41 33.72 -3.38
N SER A 660 2.58 33.36 -4.65
CA SER A 660 1.49 32.89 -5.53
C SER A 660 0.82 31.61 -5.01
N MET A 661 1.55 30.75 -4.28
CA MET A 661 1.05 29.48 -3.74
C MET A 661 0.12 29.65 -2.54
N GLY A 662 0.14 30.80 -1.87
CA GLY A 662 -0.80 31.06 -0.80
C GLY A 662 -0.62 30.16 0.43
N LEU A 663 0.62 29.93 0.86
CA LEU A 663 0.93 29.01 1.96
C LEU A 663 1.75 29.69 3.07
N PRO A 664 1.12 30.50 3.93
CA PRO A 664 1.79 31.00 5.13
C PRO A 664 2.20 29.84 6.05
N PRO A 665 3.21 30.02 6.92
CA PRO A 665 3.80 28.93 7.72
C PRO A 665 2.80 28.12 8.56
N GLU A 666 1.80 28.80 9.14
CA GLU A 666 0.77 28.14 9.95
C GLU A 666 -0.13 27.22 9.10
N ARG A 667 -0.53 27.70 7.91
CA ARG A 667 -1.34 26.93 6.95
C ARG A 667 -0.57 25.74 6.40
N LEU A 668 0.70 25.94 6.04
CA LEU A 668 1.57 24.88 5.56
C LEU A 668 1.68 23.75 6.60
N LYS A 669 1.95 24.10 7.86
CA LYS A 669 2.05 23.12 8.94
C LYS A 669 0.75 22.35 9.16
N ALA A 670 -0.39 23.04 9.15
CA ALA A 670 -1.70 22.40 9.28
C ALA A 670 -1.97 21.40 8.13
N LEU A 671 -1.64 21.76 6.88
CA LEU A 671 -1.80 20.87 5.73
C LEU A 671 -0.82 19.68 5.74
N GLN A 672 0.37 19.86 6.32
CA GLN A 672 1.32 18.76 6.55
C GLN A 672 0.82 17.78 7.60
N ASP A 673 0.30 18.28 8.73
CA ASP A 673 -0.23 17.44 9.81
C ASP A 673 -1.45 16.61 9.34
N LEU A 674 -2.24 17.16 8.42
CA LEU A 674 -3.36 16.50 7.76
C LEU A 674 -2.94 15.48 6.67
N GLY A 675 -1.66 15.44 6.29
CA GLY A 675 -1.16 14.57 5.23
C GLY A 675 -1.50 15.02 3.80
N VAL A 676 -1.93 16.27 3.62
CA VAL A 676 -2.22 16.85 2.30
C VAL A 676 -0.91 17.24 1.60
N ILE A 677 0.02 17.86 2.34
CA ILE A 677 1.33 18.25 1.83
C ILE A 677 2.40 17.41 2.52
N PHE A 678 3.32 16.86 1.73
CA PHE A 678 4.52 16.21 2.23
C PHE A 678 5.73 17.11 1.97
N GLU A 679 6.58 17.27 2.97
CA GLU A 679 7.86 17.98 2.82
C GLU A 679 9.00 16.97 2.83
N ASP A 680 9.79 16.99 1.76
CA ASP A 680 11.03 16.24 1.70
C ASP A 680 12.11 16.92 2.54
N ARG A 681 12.25 16.44 3.79
CA ARG A 681 13.23 16.94 4.75
C ARG A 681 14.68 16.63 4.36
N ASP A 682 14.89 15.78 3.36
CA ASP A 682 16.25 15.49 2.87
C ASP A 682 16.74 16.58 1.91
N LYS A 683 15.85 17.48 1.46
CA LYS A 683 16.14 18.60 0.55
C LYS A 683 15.87 19.97 1.17
N MET A 684 16.25 20.17 2.44
CA MET A 684 16.04 21.45 3.15
C MET A 684 16.69 22.68 2.48
N THR A 685 17.66 22.48 1.59
CA THR A 685 18.32 23.53 0.82
C THR A 685 17.63 23.85 -0.51
N GLU A 686 16.74 22.98 -0.99
CA GLU A 686 15.96 23.22 -2.21
C GLU A 686 14.65 23.95 -1.89
N LYS A 687 14.28 24.88 -2.76
CA LYS A 687 13.02 25.61 -2.67
C LYS A 687 11.82 24.73 -3.03
N LYS A 688 11.91 24.01 -4.16
CA LYS A 688 10.88 23.05 -4.62
C LYS A 688 11.05 21.70 -3.93
N ARG A 689 10.57 21.57 -2.69
CA ARG A 689 10.68 20.34 -1.87
C ARG A 689 9.35 19.80 -1.35
N PHE A 690 8.24 20.40 -1.75
CA PHE A 690 6.91 20.02 -1.29
C PHE A 690 6.20 19.17 -2.33
N TYR A 691 5.54 18.11 -1.87
CA TYR A 691 4.90 17.09 -2.68
C TYR A 691 3.45 16.90 -2.25
N LEU A 692 2.63 16.42 -3.19
CA LEU A 692 1.24 16.03 -2.93
C LEU A 692 1.11 14.52 -3.17
N PRO A 693 0.43 13.77 -2.27
CA PRO A 693 0.02 12.41 -2.55
C PRO A 693 -0.98 12.39 -3.72
N GLU A 694 -1.01 11.29 -4.45
CA GLU A 694 -1.89 11.13 -5.60
C GLU A 694 -3.37 11.32 -5.23
N SER A 695 -3.75 10.92 -4.01
CA SER A 695 -5.10 11.12 -3.48
C SER A 695 -5.55 12.59 -3.39
N TYR A 696 -4.64 13.58 -3.35
CA TYR A 696 -4.97 15.02 -3.35
C TYR A 696 -4.52 15.75 -4.62
N ARG A 697 -3.48 15.26 -5.29
CA ARG A 697 -2.79 15.95 -6.39
C ARG A 697 -3.75 16.31 -7.54
N SER A 698 -4.44 15.32 -8.09
CA SER A 698 -5.27 15.49 -9.28
C SER A 698 -6.50 16.36 -8.97
N GLY A 699 -7.11 16.21 -7.79
CA GLY A 699 -8.24 17.05 -7.36
C GLY A 699 -7.87 18.52 -7.09
N LEU A 700 -6.61 18.81 -6.71
CA LEU A 700 -6.10 20.18 -6.60
C LEU A 700 -5.58 20.74 -7.94
N GLY A 701 -5.59 19.93 -9.00
CA GLY A 701 -5.15 20.31 -10.35
C GLY A 701 -3.63 20.43 -10.49
N PHE A 702 -2.87 19.67 -9.70
CA PHE A 702 -1.42 19.60 -9.82
C PHE A 702 -0.98 18.50 -10.80
N THR A 703 0.10 18.76 -11.52
CA THR A 703 0.73 17.83 -12.47
C THR A 703 2.08 17.34 -11.93
N LEU A 704 2.45 16.10 -12.25
CA LEU A 704 3.73 15.52 -11.85
C LEU A 704 4.81 15.86 -12.88
N THR A 705 5.90 16.48 -12.43
CA THR A 705 7.11 16.58 -13.26
C THR A 705 7.82 15.22 -13.33
N SER A 706 8.67 15.01 -14.35
CA SER A 706 9.46 13.77 -14.46
C SER A 706 10.36 13.54 -13.23
N THR A 707 11.03 14.58 -12.74
CA THR A 707 11.86 14.53 -11.52
C THR A 707 11.01 14.31 -10.27
N GLY A 708 9.85 14.97 -10.17
CA GLY A 708 8.92 14.78 -9.07
C GLY A 708 8.36 13.37 -8.97
N ARG A 709 8.11 12.72 -10.12
CA ARG A 709 7.66 11.33 -10.22
C ARG A 709 8.65 10.36 -9.61
N SER A 710 9.92 10.42 -10.03
CA SER A 710 10.99 9.56 -9.50
C SER A 710 11.08 9.68 -7.97
N LYS A 711 10.91 10.89 -7.44
CA LYS A 711 10.98 11.14 -6.01
C LYS A 711 9.76 10.66 -5.24
N VAL A 712 8.55 10.89 -5.74
CA VAL A 712 7.32 10.35 -5.14
C VAL A 712 7.40 8.83 -5.04
N LEU A 713 7.87 8.16 -6.08
CA LEU A 713 8.08 6.71 -6.08
C LEU A 713 9.14 6.28 -5.04
N ALA A 714 10.23 7.03 -4.89
CA ALA A 714 11.24 6.77 -3.85
C ALA A 714 10.66 6.92 -2.43
N ILE A 715 9.91 8.01 -2.17
CA ILE A 715 9.23 8.27 -0.89
C ILE A 715 8.23 7.14 -0.57
N ILE A 716 7.43 6.75 -1.56
CA ILE A 716 6.51 5.61 -1.47
C ILE A 716 7.26 4.34 -1.07
N LYS A 717 8.39 4.04 -1.73
CA LYS A 717 9.20 2.85 -1.45
C LYS A 717 9.76 2.83 -0.03
N ARG A 718 10.22 3.98 0.47
CA ARG A 718 10.77 4.14 1.83
C ARG A 718 9.67 4.03 2.90
N ASN A 719 8.55 4.72 2.71
CA ASN A 719 7.54 4.90 3.76
C ASN A 719 6.52 3.77 3.84
N LEU A 720 6.11 3.18 2.71
CA LEU A 720 5.03 2.20 2.72
C LEU A 720 5.45 0.79 3.16
N LYS A 721 6.78 0.51 3.25
CA LYS A 721 7.38 -0.78 3.66
C LYS A 721 6.49 -1.99 3.27
N LEU A 722 6.07 -2.03 2.00
CA LEU A 722 5.00 -2.92 1.58
C LEU A 722 5.43 -4.38 1.74
N PRO A 723 4.64 -5.21 2.44
CA PRO A 723 4.97 -6.62 2.63
C PRO A 723 4.74 -7.45 1.36
N PHE A 724 4.26 -6.84 0.26
CA PHE A 724 3.95 -7.45 -1.02
C PHE A 724 4.34 -6.57 -2.19
#